data_AF-A0A8J2TB06-F1
#
_entry.id   AF-A0A8J2TB06-F1
#
_cell.length_a   1.000
_cell.length_b   1.000
_cell.length_c   1.000
_cell.angle_alpha   90.00
_cell.angle_beta   90.00
_cell.angle_gamma   90.00
#
_symmetry.space_group_name_H-M   'P 1'
#
loop_
_entity.id
_entity.type
_entity.pdbx_description
1 polymer ?
#
loop_
_entity_poly.entity_id
_entity_poly.type
_entity_poly.pdbx_seq_one_letter_code
_entity_poly.pdbx_strand_id
1 'polypeptide(L)'
;MLTFIDLFAGIGGFRIALEKLGCKCVFSSEIDPFARKVYLENFGHLPENDDIRQLNENDVPEHDILCAGFPCQAFSIAGRKNGFEDARGTLFFEIARIINVKRPKAFLLENVQGLLNHNKGKTLRIILDILENDLEYYVPSPKILNAKDFGVPQKRPRIFIVGFRKDLNIFSFSYPKPVGQIVTLKNILEKDEVSVKYYLSEQYLQTLVKHRERHENKGNGFGYEIISNNGVANSLVVGGMGKERNLVIDERLTNFIPVTRIKGEVNKSLVRRMTPREWARLQGFPEDFKIVVSDVQAYKQFGNSVAIPVVQAVAEQVIKTLSFPEINTGYLKDMQGEQLELFSKENVMYKTFNKGEWTEIYVLFYLLGTGKLYKGDFQFKIILNSFYNINKILRLENLDNLEFTIQDTESKIIISRNGKDTKIIPMSDFIDKANNLIKEIRNNSNTFALPKVEDFLKSIHCVSIKSSSKNIKDIEVEIIDHDIQASEKLSFSIKSKLGSSPTIFNANLKTSFIYQIEGINKQEVKELNQLSSGKQILKKIRNNKLIIFDEVKTNNYTEILYRNLVLVDSQMPVIVSSLLLNFYSDDKSNIVDLHRKIVLDNPCNYQLDNINDIYERKIKDFLNSITLGLRASENWKTEEAPNGFLVVRQDGEIVSYHLLDRKIFEDCLFHQTKLDSPSSTRHKYGKIYEENNQFYIKLCLQVRFK
;
A
#
# COMPACT_ATOMS: atom_id res chain seq x y z
N MET A 1 2.51 27.62 -19.66
CA MET A 1 2.61 27.88 -18.21
C MET A 1 1.85 26.78 -17.49
N LEU A 2 2.48 26.03 -16.59
CA LEU A 2 1.79 24.96 -15.85
C LEU A 2 0.91 25.54 -14.75
N THR A 3 -0.23 24.90 -14.51
CA THR A 3 -1.19 25.25 -13.47
C THR A 3 -1.11 24.25 -12.31
N PHE A 4 -1.37 24.70 -11.08
CA PHE A 4 -1.38 23.82 -9.93
C PHE A 4 -2.45 24.18 -8.90
N ILE A 5 -2.77 23.22 -8.05
CA ILE A 5 -3.62 23.42 -6.87
C ILE A 5 -2.85 23.19 -5.57
N ASP A 6 -3.21 23.92 -4.53
CA ASP A 6 -2.54 23.93 -3.22
C ASP A 6 -3.50 23.44 -2.12
N LEU A 7 -3.49 22.13 -1.85
CA LEU A 7 -4.33 21.51 -0.83
C LEU A 7 -3.62 21.51 0.53
N PHE A 8 -4.37 21.74 1.61
CA PHE A 8 -3.79 21.96 2.94
C PHE A 8 -2.79 23.12 2.90
N ALA A 9 -3.20 24.21 2.25
CA ALA A 9 -2.31 25.28 1.80
C ALA A 9 -1.54 25.96 2.94
N GLY A 10 -2.10 25.94 4.16
CA GLY A 10 -1.57 26.64 5.31
C GLY A 10 -1.39 28.12 4.99
N ILE A 11 -0.13 28.54 4.99
CA ILE A 11 0.28 29.91 4.66
C ILE A 11 0.97 30.05 3.30
N GLY A 12 0.79 29.06 2.41
CA GLY A 12 1.21 29.12 1.00
C GLY A 12 2.65 28.71 0.71
N GLY A 13 3.22 27.78 1.48
CA GLY A 13 4.60 27.32 1.27
C GLY A 13 4.81 26.63 -0.10
N PHE A 14 3.87 25.77 -0.52
CA PHE A 14 3.88 25.19 -1.88
C PHE A 14 3.67 26.26 -2.94
N ARG A 15 2.71 27.16 -2.73
CA ARG A 15 2.42 28.24 -3.65
C ARG A 15 3.65 29.10 -3.96
N ILE A 16 4.34 29.59 -2.93
CA ILE A 16 5.56 30.41 -3.12
C ILE A 16 6.62 29.63 -3.91
N ALA A 17 6.81 28.34 -3.60
CA ALA A 17 7.79 27.51 -4.29
C ALA A 17 7.46 27.34 -5.79
N LEU A 18 6.21 27.06 -6.14
CA LEU A 18 5.79 26.81 -7.52
C LEU A 18 5.63 28.09 -8.34
N GLU A 19 5.12 29.18 -7.76
CA GLU A 19 5.00 30.48 -8.45
C GLU A 19 6.39 31.05 -8.82
N LYS A 20 7.40 30.85 -7.96
CA LYS A 20 8.81 31.19 -8.29
C LYS A 20 9.37 30.43 -9.50
N LEU A 21 8.81 29.27 -9.81
CA LEU A 21 9.17 28.45 -10.97
C LEU A 21 8.28 28.73 -12.20
N GLY A 22 7.44 29.76 -12.12
CA GLY A 22 6.56 30.18 -13.21
C GLY A 22 5.29 29.36 -13.34
N CYS A 23 4.89 28.58 -12.33
CA CYS A 23 3.57 27.94 -12.30
C CYS A 23 2.48 28.91 -11.80
N LYS A 24 1.23 28.67 -12.16
CA LYS A 24 0.08 29.46 -11.70
C LYS A 24 -0.81 28.65 -10.74
N CYS A 25 -1.04 29.16 -9.54
CA CYS A 25 -2.01 28.59 -8.61
C CYS A 25 -3.43 28.87 -9.14
N VAL A 26 -4.27 27.84 -9.28
CA VAL A 26 -5.66 27.98 -9.75
C VAL A 26 -6.70 27.60 -8.70
N PHE A 27 -6.28 26.98 -7.60
CA PHE A 27 -7.16 26.61 -6.49
C PHE A 27 -6.36 26.31 -5.22
N SER A 28 -6.94 26.61 -4.07
CA SER A 28 -6.37 26.33 -2.76
C SER A 28 -7.43 25.95 -1.72
N SER A 29 -7.06 25.08 -0.78
CA SER A 29 -7.95 24.63 0.31
C SER A 29 -7.24 24.70 1.66
N GLU A 30 -7.85 25.38 2.64
CA GLU A 30 -7.29 25.54 3.99
C GLU A 30 -8.39 25.78 5.04
N ILE A 31 -8.36 25.00 6.12
CA ILE A 31 -9.38 24.97 7.17
C ILE A 31 -9.12 25.92 8.34
N ASP A 32 -7.85 26.25 8.63
CA ASP A 32 -7.49 27.10 9.75
C ASP A 32 -7.78 28.58 9.41
N PRO A 33 -8.70 29.24 10.14
CA PRO A 33 -9.11 30.61 9.82
C PRO A 33 -7.97 31.63 9.95
N PHE A 34 -6.98 31.39 10.81
CA PHE A 34 -5.82 32.27 10.93
C PHE A 34 -4.85 32.08 9.76
N ALA A 35 -4.69 30.85 9.27
CA ALA A 35 -3.91 30.56 8.07
C ALA A 35 -4.56 31.20 6.83
N ARG A 36 -5.88 31.06 6.65
CA ARG A 36 -6.65 31.73 5.59
C ARG A 36 -6.47 33.24 5.60
N LYS A 37 -6.47 33.88 6.78
CA LYS A 37 -6.22 35.33 6.92
C LYS A 37 -4.81 35.70 6.41
N VAL A 38 -3.78 34.97 6.83
CA VAL A 38 -2.40 35.22 6.37
C VAL A 38 -2.28 34.97 4.86
N TYR A 39 -2.95 33.95 4.34
CA TYR A 39 -2.99 33.64 2.92
C TYR A 39 -3.57 34.80 2.11
N LEU A 40 -4.73 35.34 2.52
CA LEU A 40 -5.36 36.51 1.89
C LEU A 40 -4.43 37.72 1.82
N GLU A 41 -3.75 38.05 2.92
CA GLU A 41 -2.89 39.24 2.99
C GLU A 41 -1.64 39.17 2.11
N ASN A 42 -1.18 37.95 1.81
CA ASN A 42 0.02 37.69 1.01
C ASN A 42 -0.28 37.42 -0.47
N PHE A 43 -1.45 36.83 -0.79
CA PHE A 43 -1.79 36.42 -2.16
C PHE A 43 -2.99 37.18 -2.76
N GLY A 44 -3.69 38.01 -1.97
CA GLY A 44 -4.79 38.85 -2.43
C GLY A 44 -6.15 38.15 -2.59
N HIS A 45 -6.24 36.86 -2.28
CA HIS A 45 -7.49 36.09 -2.27
C HIS A 45 -7.48 35.05 -1.16
N LEU A 46 -8.67 34.70 -0.69
CA LEU A 46 -8.86 33.61 0.27
C LEU A 46 -8.75 32.26 -0.46
N PRO A 47 -8.32 31.20 0.25
CA PRO A 47 -8.47 29.85 -0.28
C PRO A 47 -9.93 29.55 -0.59
N GLU A 48 -10.17 28.99 -1.77
CA GLU A 48 -11.48 28.78 -2.38
C GLU A 48 -12.36 27.83 -1.57
N ASN A 49 -11.74 26.91 -0.83
CA ASN A 49 -12.43 25.98 0.06
C ASN A 49 -11.82 26.01 1.48
N ASP A 50 -12.66 25.84 2.49
CA ASP A 50 -12.28 25.76 3.90
C ASP A 50 -12.17 24.31 4.39
N ASP A 51 -13.10 23.44 4.03
CA ASP A 51 -13.07 22.03 4.41
C ASP A 51 -13.06 21.13 3.17
N ILE A 52 -11.91 20.52 2.90
CA ILE A 52 -11.72 19.62 1.76
C ILE A 52 -12.67 18.41 1.79
N ARG A 53 -13.17 18.02 2.97
CA ARG A 53 -14.14 16.92 3.12
C ARG A 53 -15.53 17.28 2.59
N GLN A 54 -15.82 18.57 2.49
CA GLN A 54 -17.09 19.11 1.99
C GLN A 54 -16.97 19.59 0.55
N LEU A 55 -15.76 19.62 0.00
CA LEU A 55 -15.48 20.03 -1.37
C LEU A 55 -15.94 18.96 -2.36
N ASN A 56 -16.86 19.31 -3.24
CA ASN A 56 -17.16 18.49 -4.42
C ASN A 56 -15.96 18.55 -5.37
N GLU A 57 -15.42 17.39 -5.72
CA GLU A 57 -14.24 17.29 -6.58
C GLU A 57 -14.45 17.90 -7.96
N ASN A 58 -15.70 18.01 -8.44
CA ASN A 58 -16.01 18.61 -9.73
C ASN A 58 -15.82 20.13 -9.74
N ASP A 59 -15.92 20.79 -8.59
CA ASP A 59 -15.73 22.24 -8.44
C ASP A 59 -14.25 22.64 -8.45
N VAL A 60 -13.34 21.66 -8.32
CA VAL A 60 -11.90 21.89 -8.43
C VAL A 60 -11.56 22.18 -9.90
N PRO A 61 -10.88 23.27 -10.24
CA PRO A 61 -10.45 23.55 -11.61
C PRO A 61 -9.51 22.48 -12.17
N GLU A 62 -9.49 22.33 -13.50
CA GLU A 62 -8.46 21.54 -14.18
C GLU A 62 -7.06 22.11 -13.89
N HIS A 63 -6.10 21.22 -13.66
CA HIS A 63 -4.75 21.60 -13.25
C HIS A 63 -3.70 20.57 -13.68
N ASP A 64 -2.45 21.02 -13.87
CA ASP A 64 -1.35 20.14 -14.24
C ASP A 64 -0.72 19.45 -13.03
N ILE A 65 -0.59 20.15 -11.90
CA ILE A 65 0.11 19.65 -10.70
C ILE A 65 -0.79 19.77 -9.46
N LEU A 66 -0.93 18.68 -8.70
CA LEU A 66 -1.55 18.73 -7.38
C LEU A 66 -0.49 18.78 -6.28
N CYS A 67 -0.54 19.79 -5.41
CA CYS A 67 0.33 19.89 -4.23
C CYS A 67 -0.46 19.64 -2.94
N ALA A 68 0.12 18.89 -2.00
CA ALA A 68 -0.49 18.67 -0.69
C ALA A 68 0.52 18.32 0.41
N GLY A 69 0.56 19.13 1.47
CA GLY A 69 1.26 18.83 2.73
C GLY A 69 0.28 18.33 3.79
N PHE A 70 -0.05 17.04 3.75
CA PHE A 70 -1.21 16.52 4.49
C PHE A 70 -0.85 16.00 5.89
N PRO A 71 -1.75 16.13 6.88
CA PRO A 71 -1.52 15.61 8.24
C PRO A 71 -1.28 14.09 8.28
N CYS A 72 -0.29 13.66 9.06
CA CYS A 72 0.01 12.24 9.26
C CYS A 72 -1.05 11.57 10.14
N GLN A 73 -1.94 10.76 9.54
CA GLN A 73 -3.00 10.02 10.24
C GLN A 73 -2.83 8.51 10.04
N ALA A 74 -3.24 7.72 11.02
CA ALA A 74 -3.28 6.27 10.90
C ALA A 74 -4.48 5.80 10.07
N PHE A 75 -4.24 5.07 8.98
CA PHE A 75 -5.33 4.39 8.26
C PHE A 75 -5.88 3.23 9.07
N SER A 76 -7.19 3.23 9.31
CA SER A 76 -7.89 2.04 9.78
C SER A 76 -8.15 1.12 8.58
N ILE A 77 -7.87 -0.17 8.73
CA ILE A 77 -8.02 -1.20 7.66
C ILE A 77 -9.49 -1.38 7.22
N ALA A 78 -10.45 -0.80 7.95
CA ALA A 78 -11.88 -0.92 7.71
C ALA A 78 -12.35 -0.22 6.41
N GLY A 79 -11.65 0.82 5.94
CA GLY A 79 -12.08 1.65 4.80
C GLY A 79 -11.76 1.10 3.40
N ARG A 80 -11.04 -0.02 3.28
CA ARG A 80 -10.61 -0.58 1.98
C ARG A 80 -11.72 -1.31 1.19
N LYS A 81 -12.96 -1.38 1.69
CA LYS A 81 -13.94 -2.38 1.22
C LYS A 81 -15.07 -1.86 0.32
N ASN A 82 -15.18 -0.56 0.09
CA ASN A 82 -16.26 0.05 -0.72
C ASN A 82 -15.75 1.16 -1.68
N GLY A 83 -14.50 1.11 -2.13
CA GLY A 83 -13.92 2.18 -2.99
C GLY A 83 -13.66 3.49 -2.24
N PHE A 84 -13.41 4.58 -2.97
CA PHE A 84 -13.09 5.91 -2.44
C PHE A 84 -14.18 6.47 -1.49
N GLU A 85 -15.40 5.96 -1.53
CA GLU A 85 -16.58 6.52 -0.86
C GLU A 85 -16.69 6.22 0.65
N ASP A 86 -16.05 5.18 1.17
CA ASP A 86 -16.24 4.76 2.58
C ASP A 86 -15.04 5.06 3.49
N ALA A 87 -14.03 5.77 2.98
CA ALA A 87 -12.86 6.17 3.75
C ALA A 87 -13.09 7.48 4.53
N ARG A 88 -14.24 7.59 5.18
CA ARG A 88 -14.61 8.73 6.04
C ARG A 88 -13.70 8.74 7.27
N GLY A 89 -12.62 9.53 7.21
CA GLY A 89 -11.83 9.85 8.39
C GLY A 89 -10.37 10.25 8.19
N THR A 90 -9.75 10.03 7.01
CA THR A 90 -8.35 10.44 6.80
C THR A 90 -8.13 11.27 5.56
N LEU A 91 -7.41 12.39 5.72
CA LEU A 91 -7.26 13.47 4.73
C LEU A 91 -6.53 13.05 3.44
N PHE A 92 -5.76 11.96 3.45
CA PHE A 92 -5.16 11.41 2.24
C PHE A 92 -6.21 10.90 1.23
N PHE A 93 -7.34 10.35 1.68
CA PHE A 93 -8.37 9.87 0.76
C PHE A 93 -9.08 11.03 0.04
N GLU A 94 -9.14 12.22 0.64
CA GLU A 94 -9.64 13.42 -0.03
C GLU A 94 -8.71 13.85 -1.17
N ILE A 95 -7.39 13.74 -0.97
CA ILE A 95 -6.41 13.92 -2.05
C ILE A 95 -6.65 12.89 -3.14
N ALA A 96 -6.76 11.62 -2.77
CA ALA A 96 -6.95 10.53 -3.72
C ALA A 96 -8.25 10.68 -4.53
N ARG A 97 -9.35 11.12 -3.90
CA ARG A 97 -10.63 11.45 -4.54
C ARG A 97 -10.46 12.54 -5.60
N ILE A 98 -9.77 13.64 -5.27
CA ILE A 98 -9.50 14.72 -6.23
C ILE A 98 -8.60 14.24 -7.37
N ILE A 99 -7.54 13.48 -7.09
CA ILE A 99 -6.66 12.91 -8.14
C ILE A 99 -7.45 11.99 -9.07
N ASN A 100 -8.37 11.20 -8.53
CA ASN A 100 -9.19 10.26 -9.30
C ASN A 100 -10.04 10.98 -10.36
N VAL A 101 -10.66 12.09 -10.00
CA VAL A 101 -11.55 12.84 -10.89
C VAL A 101 -10.79 13.83 -11.77
N LYS A 102 -9.85 14.59 -11.22
CA LYS A 102 -9.14 15.66 -11.94
C LYS A 102 -7.93 15.19 -12.73
N ARG A 103 -7.43 13.98 -12.46
CA ARG A 103 -6.35 13.33 -13.22
C ARG A 103 -5.16 14.27 -13.55
N PRO A 104 -4.55 14.99 -12.58
CA PRO A 104 -3.44 15.90 -12.88
C PRO A 104 -2.26 15.19 -13.54
N LYS A 105 -1.43 15.92 -14.30
CA LYS A 105 -0.23 15.34 -14.94
C LYS A 105 0.77 14.82 -13.90
N ALA A 106 0.90 15.53 -12.79
CA ALA A 106 1.73 15.11 -11.67
C ALA A 106 1.12 15.49 -10.32
N PHE A 107 1.61 14.86 -9.25
CA PHE A 107 1.37 15.31 -7.89
C PHE A 107 2.68 15.42 -7.11
N LEU A 108 2.67 16.30 -6.10
CA LEU A 108 3.75 16.51 -5.15
C LEU A 108 3.16 16.51 -3.73
N LEU A 109 3.37 15.41 -3.02
CA LEU A 109 2.90 15.24 -1.65
C LEU A 109 4.08 15.31 -0.66
N GLU A 110 3.85 15.94 0.48
CA GLU A 110 4.81 16.03 1.58
C GLU A 110 4.22 15.44 2.87
N ASN A 111 5.08 14.80 3.67
CA ASN A 111 4.71 14.36 5.01
C ASN A 111 5.93 14.27 5.94
N VAL A 112 5.68 14.01 7.24
CA VAL A 112 6.74 13.79 8.24
C VAL A 112 7.54 12.51 7.94
N GLN A 113 8.84 12.50 8.26
CA GLN A 113 9.70 11.32 8.08
C GLN A 113 9.16 10.05 8.76
N GLY A 114 8.38 10.23 9.85
CA GLY A 114 7.77 9.14 10.60
C GLY A 114 6.81 8.29 9.78
N LEU A 115 6.29 8.80 8.66
CA LEU A 115 5.40 8.07 7.76
C LEU A 115 6.02 6.75 7.25
N LEU A 116 7.34 6.71 7.07
CA LEU A 116 8.08 5.50 6.64
C LEU A 116 7.85 4.31 7.56
N ASN A 117 7.87 4.55 8.87
CA ASN A 117 7.77 3.52 9.89
C ASN A 117 6.38 3.48 10.54
N HIS A 118 5.49 4.41 10.15
CA HIS A 118 4.17 4.55 10.73
C HIS A 118 3.35 3.26 10.53
N ASN A 119 2.79 2.74 11.63
CA ASN A 119 2.11 1.44 11.66
C ASN A 119 2.96 0.30 11.04
N LYS A 120 4.26 0.26 11.39
CA LYS A 120 5.24 -0.71 10.84
C LYS A 120 5.32 -0.65 9.29
N GLY A 121 5.29 0.56 8.73
CA GLY A 121 5.37 0.83 7.28
C GLY A 121 4.07 0.59 6.49
N LYS A 122 3.00 0.10 7.14
CA LYS A 122 1.72 -0.18 6.47
C LYS A 122 1.08 1.08 5.88
N THR A 123 1.20 2.22 6.55
CA THR A 123 0.54 3.46 6.13
C THR A 123 1.09 3.96 4.80
N LEU A 124 2.42 4.08 4.68
CA LEU A 124 3.05 4.45 3.42
C LEU A 124 2.75 3.44 2.32
N ARG A 125 2.79 2.13 2.62
CA ARG A 125 2.44 1.09 1.65
C ARG A 125 1.04 1.27 1.07
N ILE A 126 0.05 1.60 1.92
CA ILE A 126 -1.33 1.84 1.47
C ILE A 126 -1.40 3.07 0.56
N ILE A 127 -0.72 4.16 0.92
CA ILE A 127 -0.63 5.38 0.08
C ILE A 127 -0.08 5.04 -1.30
N LEU A 128 1.06 4.35 -1.36
CA LEU A 128 1.71 4.01 -2.63
C LEU A 128 0.86 3.05 -3.47
N ASP A 129 0.22 2.05 -2.85
CA ASP A 129 -0.69 1.12 -3.53
C ASP A 129 -1.88 1.87 -4.18
N ILE A 130 -2.47 2.83 -3.48
CA ILE A 130 -3.57 3.65 -4.01
C ILE A 130 -3.08 4.51 -5.19
N LEU A 131 -1.94 5.20 -5.04
CA LEU A 131 -1.40 6.06 -6.08
C LEU A 131 -0.98 5.28 -7.34
N GLU A 132 -0.32 4.12 -7.17
CA GLU A 132 0.22 3.31 -8.27
C GLU A 132 -0.84 2.45 -8.96
N ASN A 133 -1.68 1.78 -8.17
CA ASN A 133 -2.56 0.70 -8.65
C ASN A 133 -4.03 1.12 -8.78
N ASP A 134 -4.53 1.99 -7.89
CA ASP A 134 -5.92 2.44 -7.95
C ASP A 134 -6.06 3.69 -8.82
N LEU A 135 -5.10 4.61 -8.74
CA LEU A 135 -5.09 5.88 -9.47
C LEU A 135 -4.22 5.83 -10.74
N GLU A 136 -3.46 4.77 -10.98
CA GLU A 136 -2.67 4.57 -12.20
C GLU A 136 -1.61 5.66 -12.46
N TYR A 137 -0.83 6.02 -11.44
CA TYR A 137 0.36 6.89 -11.58
C TYR A 137 1.65 6.07 -11.50
N TYR A 138 2.69 6.51 -12.20
CA TYR A 138 4.06 6.12 -11.93
C TYR A 138 4.54 6.89 -10.69
N VAL A 139 4.93 6.16 -9.63
CA VAL A 139 5.39 6.74 -8.37
C VAL A 139 6.81 6.24 -8.11
N PRO A 140 7.85 7.09 -8.28
CA PRO A 140 9.21 6.76 -7.89
C PRO A 140 9.28 6.53 -6.38
N SER A 141 10.22 5.69 -5.94
CA SER A 141 10.45 5.46 -4.51
C SER A 141 10.54 6.77 -3.73
N PRO A 142 9.67 7.01 -2.73
CA PRO A 142 9.69 8.24 -1.94
C PRO A 142 11.05 8.52 -1.32
N LYS A 143 11.42 9.80 -1.20
CA LYS A 143 12.72 10.21 -0.64
C LYS A 143 12.57 11.10 0.58
N ILE A 144 13.42 10.89 1.58
CA ILE A 144 13.59 11.83 2.68
C ILE A 144 14.55 12.92 2.23
N LEU A 145 14.12 14.17 2.30
CA LEU A 145 14.96 15.34 2.08
C LEU A 145 14.96 16.20 3.34
N ASN A 146 16.10 16.81 3.66
CA ASN A 146 16.28 17.61 4.87
C ASN A 146 16.55 19.07 4.51
N ALA A 147 15.82 20.00 5.12
CA ALA A 147 15.90 21.43 4.78
C ALA A 147 17.31 22.03 4.83
N LYS A 148 18.16 21.57 5.77
CA LYS A 148 19.57 21.97 5.86
C LYS A 148 20.39 21.73 4.60
N ASP A 149 19.99 20.75 3.77
CA ASP A 149 20.71 20.38 2.56
C ASP A 149 20.29 21.25 1.34
N PHE A 150 19.30 22.13 1.54
CA PHE A 150 18.69 22.99 0.52
C PHE A 150 18.68 24.48 0.93
N GLY A 151 19.68 24.92 1.70
CA GLY A 151 19.91 26.35 1.94
C GLY A 151 19.11 26.97 3.10
N VAL A 152 18.52 26.16 3.98
CA VAL A 152 17.87 26.66 5.21
C VAL A 152 18.45 26.01 6.46
N PRO A 153 18.93 26.74 7.49
CA PRO A 153 19.67 26.17 8.61
C PRO A 153 18.76 25.47 9.63
N GLN A 154 18.06 24.41 9.19
CA GLN A 154 17.10 23.66 10.00
C GLN A 154 17.18 22.15 9.71
N LYS A 155 17.32 21.34 10.75
CA LYS A 155 17.17 19.89 10.70
C LYS A 155 15.67 19.55 10.59
N ARG A 156 15.14 19.48 9.38
CA ARG A 156 13.73 19.15 9.08
C ARG A 156 13.65 18.09 7.98
N PRO A 157 13.90 16.81 8.32
CA PRO A 157 13.69 15.70 7.39
C PRO A 157 12.19 15.49 7.14
N ARG A 158 11.81 15.43 5.86
CA ARG A 158 10.46 15.19 5.37
C ARG A 158 10.48 14.20 4.22
N ILE A 159 9.46 13.37 4.15
CA ILE A 159 9.27 12.44 3.03
C ILE A 159 8.50 13.17 1.94
N PHE A 160 9.02 13.09 0.72
CA PHE A 160 8.38 13.59 -0.48
C PHE A 160 7.91 12.40 -1.32
N ILE A 161 6.68 12.48 -1.82
CA ILE A 161 6.07 11.49 -2.70
C ILE A 161 5.63 12.24 -3.97
N VAL A 162 6.30 11.93 -5.07
CA VAL A 162 6.00 12.48 -6.40
C VAL A 162 5.35 11.38 -7.23
N GLY A 163 4.45 11.74 -8.13
CA GLY A 163 3.95 10.79 -9.12
C GLY A 163 3.53 11.48 -10.40
N PHE A 164 3.57 10.70 -11.48
CA PHE A 164 3.29 11.14 -12.85
C PHE A 164 2.23 10.26 -13.46
N ARG A 165 1.28 10.83 -14.19
CA ARG A 165 0.21 10.07 -14.84
C ARG A 165 0.81 9.11 -15.87
N LYS A 166 0.41 7.81 -15.84
CA LYS A 166 1.08 6.75 -16.64
C LYS A 166 1.02 6.98 -18.15
N ASP A 167 -0.04 7.62 -18.65
CA ASP A 167 -0.22 7.96 -20.07
C ASP A 167 0.82 8.97 -20.59
N LEU A 168 1.55 9.66 -19.71
CA LEU A 168 2.64 10.55 -20.09
C LEU A 168 3.94 9.81 -20.44
N ASN A 169 3.98 8.49 -20.30
CA ASN A 169 5.16 7.64 -20.59
C ASN A 169 6.43 8.07 -19.82
N ILE A 170 6.26 8.58 -18.60
CA ILE A 170 7.36 8.92 -17.69
C ILE A 170 7.66 7.69 -16.83
N PHE A 171 8.87 7.12 -16.98
CA PHE A 171 9.31 5.92 -16.24
C PHE A 171 10.51 6.17 -15.33
N SER A 172 11.03 7.40 -15.31
CA SER A 172 12.16 7.78 -14.47
C SER A 172 11.99 9.20 -13.92
N PHE A 173 12.41 9.37 -12.68
CA PHE A 173 12.46 10.64 -11.98
C PHE A 173 13.55 10.58 -10.92
N SER A 174 14.33 11.65 -10.81
CA SER A 174 15.35 11.79 -9.77
C SER A 174 15.00 12.97 -8.88
N TYR A 175 14.86 12.70 -7.59
CA TYR A 175 14.77 13.76 -6.58
C TYR A 175 16.03 14.63 -6.60
N PRO A 176 15.92 15.92 -6.24
CA PRO A 176 17.04 16.85 -6.29
C PRO A 176 18.18 16.40 -5.37
N LYS A 177 19.40 16.77 -5.75
CA LYS A 177 20.60 16.59 -4.93
C LYS A 177 20.75 17.78 -3.97
N PRO A 178 21.41 17.58 -2.81
CA PRO A 178 21.81 18.68 -1.93
C PRO A 178 22.55 19.78 -2.70
N VAL A 179 22.28 21.04 -2.36
CA VAL A 179 22.88 22.22 -3.02
C VAL A 179 24.34 22.43 -2.57
N GLY A 180 24.77 21.78 -1.48
CA GLY A 180 26.13 21.89 -0.93
C GLY A 180 26.41 23.20 -0.19
N GLN A 181 25.41 24.07 -0.02
CA GLN A 181 25.54 25.33 0.68
C GLN A 181 25.48 25.12 2.20
N ILE A 182 26.53 25.56 2.91
CA ILE A 182 26.52 25.60 4.38
C ILE A 182 25.77 26.86 4.82
N VAL A 183 24.68 26.65 5.55
CA VAL A 183 23.84 27.71 6.13
C VAL A 183 23.80 27.57 7.64
N THR A 184 23.77 28.71 8.33
CA THR A 184 23.82 28.78 9.80
C THR A 184 22.73 29.68 10.35
N LEU A 185 22.41 29.56 11.64
CA LEU A 185 21.46 30.45 12.31
C LEU A 185 21.81 31.93 12.14
N LYS A 186 23.10 32.28 12.10
CA LYS A 186 23.57 33.66 11.88
C LYS A 186 22.96 34.28 10.61
N ASN A 187 22.65 33.48 9.59
CA ASN A 187 22.07 33.97 8.34
C ASN A 187 20.58 34.31 8.44
N ILE A 188 19.88 33.85 9.48
CA ILE A 188 18.42 34.04 9.62
C ILE A 188 18.02 34.91 10.82
N LEU A 189 18.93 35.16 11.77
CA LEU A 189 18.64 36.00 12.93
C LEU A 189 18.45 37.47 12.53
N GLU A 190 17.62 38.20 13.27
CA GLU A 190 17.48 39.66 13.11
C GLU A 190 18.83 40.34 13.26
N LYS A 191 19.06 41.42 12.51
CA LYS A 191 20.30 42.20 12.56
C LYS A 191 20.31 43.26 13.66
N ASP A 192 19.14 43.80 13.94
CA ASP A 192 18.94 44.85 14.94
C ASP A 192 18.43 44.27 16.27
N GLU A 193 18.43 45.09 17.32
CA GLU A 193 17.88 44.73 18.63
C GLU A 193 16.40 44.36 18.50
N VAL A 194 16.03 43.19 19.06
CA VAL A 194 14.64 42.73 19.06
C VAL A 194 13.94 43.11 20.35
N SER A 195 12.63 43.30 20.27
CA SER A 195 11.80 43.63 21.44
C SER A 195 12.02 42.65 22.60
N VAL A 196 12.21 43.21 23.81
CA VAL A 196 12.39 42.50 25.09
C VAL A 196 11.37 41.38 25.35
N LYS A 197 10.16 41.47 24.78
CA LYS A 197 9.12 40.42 24.84
C LYS A 197 9.58 39.02 24.40
N TYR A 198 10.63 38.91 23.58
CA TYR A 198 11.15 37.62 23.11
C TYR A 198 12.17 36.99 24.08
N TYR A 199 12.72 37.77 24.99
CA TYR A 199 13.64 37.29 26.03
C TYR A 199 12.87 36.54 27.11
N LEU A 200 13.47 35.46 27.61
CA LEU A 200 12.84 34.67 28.67
C LEU A 200 12.88 35.43 30.00
N SER A 201 11.91 35.20 30.89
CA SER A 201 12.09 35.62 32.28
C SER A 201 13.08 34.71 32.98
N GLU A 202 13.81 35.25 33.96
CA GLU A 202 14.79 34.51 34.76
C GLU A 202 14.14 33.27 35.41
N GLN A 203 12.93 33.44 35.95
CA GLN A 203 12.17 32.34 36.55
C GLN A 203 11.83 31.22 35.56
N TYR A 204 11.46 31.58 34.33
CA TYR A 204 11.15 30.59 33.31
C TYR A 204 12.40 29.89 32.80
N LEU A 205 13.51 30.61 32.61
CA LEU A 205 14.81 30.01 32.27
C LEU A 205 15.26 29.02 33.35
N GLN A 206 15.19 29.40 34.63
CA GLN A 206 15.46 28.50 35.77
C GLN A 206 14.57 27.24 35.75
N THR A 207 13.31 27.38 35.34
CA THR A 207 12.40 26.23 35.21
C THR A 207 12.85 25.28 34.10
N LEU A 208 13.34 25.81 32.97
CA LEU A 208 13.88 25.00 31.88
C LEU A 208 15.18 24.29 32.28
N VAL A 209 16.07 24.97 33.02
CA VAL A 209 17.29 24.39 33.59
C VAL A 209 16.95 23.19 34.49
N LYS A 210 16.11 23.41 35.51
CA LYS A 210 15.66 22.34 36.42
C LYS A 210 14.91 21.21 35.70
N HIS A 211 14.18 21.52 34.62
CA HIS A 211 13.51 20.51 33.82
C HIS A 211 14.53 19.62 33.09
N ARG A 212 15.55 20.21 32.47
CA ARG A 212 16.61 19.48 31.78
C ARG A 212 17.41 18.59 32.74
N GLU A 213 17.82 19.10 33.89
CA GLU A 213 18.51 18.32 34.93
C GLU A 213 17.69 17.09 35.38
N ARG A 214 16.37 17.26 35.57
CA ARG A 214 15.47 16.15 35.93
C ARG A 214 15.39 15.07 34.85
N HIS A 215 15.50 15.43 33.57
CA HIS A 215 15.47 14.47 32.47
C HIS A 215 16.81 13.76 32.30
N GLU A 216 17.92 14.51 32.41
CA GLU A 216 19.28 13.97 32.37
C GLU A 216 19.50 12.95 33.50
N ASN A 217 19.05 13.26 34.73
CA ASN A 217 19.09 12.32 35.86
C ASN A 217 18.28 11.03 35.65
N LYS A 218 17.34 11.01 34.70
CA LYS A 218 16.55 9.83 34.31
C LYS A 218 17.12 9.11 33.08
N GLY A 219 18.32 9.49 32.62
CA GLY A 219 18.94 8.93 31.41
C GLY A 219 18.26 9.37 30.10
N ASN A 220 17.42 10.41 30.13
CA ASN A 220 16.69 10.91 28.96
C ASN A 220 17.28 12.24 28.47
N GLY A 221 17.66 12.33 27.19
CA GLY A 221 18.20 13.56 26.58
C GLY A 221 17.15 14.61 26.20
N PHE A 222 16.15 14.87 27.06
CA PHE A 222 15.06 15.81 26.79
C PHE A 222 15.22 17.13 27.58
N GLY A 223 14.97 18.27 26.96
CA GLY A 223 15.07 19.57 27.62
C GLY A 223 15.15 20.74 26.64
N TYR A 224 15.38 21.95 27.16
CA TYR A 224 15.66 23.14 26.36
C TYR A 224 17.06 23.07 25.72
N GLU A 225 17.24 23.79 24.62
CA GLU A 225 18.49 23.84 23.89
C GLU A 225 18.74 25.27 23.38
N ILE A 226 19.95 25.77 23.65
CA ILE A 226 20.45 27.03 23.11
C ILE A 226 21.35 26.66 21.93
N ILE A 227 20.99 27.12 20.73
CA ILE A 227 21.70 26.79 19.51
C ILE A 227 22.72 27.90 19.23
N SER A 228 23.97 27.51 18.94
CA SER A 228 25.02 28.45 18.52
C SER A 228 24.65 29.14 17.20
N ASN A 229 25.09 30.38 17.02
CA ASN A 229 24.89 31.14 15.77
C ASN A 229 25.46 30.43 14.54
N ASN A 230 26.52 29.63 14.70
CA ASN A 230 27.09 28.81 13.62
C ASN A 230 26.41 27.44 13.47
N GLY A 231 25.40 27.16 14.30
CA GLY A 231 24.67 25.91 14.32
C GLY A 231 23.50 25.86 13.34
N VAL A 232 22.81 24.71 13.38
CA VAL A 232 21.62 24.40 12.61
C VAL A 232 20.48 24.17 13.59
N ALA A 233 19.35 24.87 13.39
CA ALA A 233 18.17 24.74 14.23
C ALA A 233 17.61 23.31 14.21
N ASN A 234 16.97 22.91 15.30
CA ASN A 234 16.16 21.71 15.38
C ASN A 234 14.84 21.88 14.61
N SER A 235 14.14 20.77 14.33
CA SER A 235 12.81 20.80 13.72
C SER A 235 11.86 21.68 14.51
N LEU A 236 11.22 22.64 13.84
CA LEU A 236 10.14 23.42 14.42
C LEU A 236 8.89 22.54 14.55
N VAL A 237 8.40 22.38 15.78
CA VAL A 237 7.18 21.62 16.12
C VAL A 237 6.19 22.53 16.85
N VAL A 238 4.90 22.20 16.74
CA VAL A 238 3.84 22.93 17.44
C VAL A 238 3.92 22.65 18.94
N GLY A 239 4.12 23.69 19.75
CA GLY A 239 4.14 23.62 21.22
C GLY A 239 5.38 24.24 21.87
N GLY A 240 5.56 23.98 23.17
CA GLY A 240 6.72 24.47 23.95
C GLY A 240 8.04 23.93 23.43
N MET A 241 8.09 22.62 23.12
CA MET A 241 9.30 21.92 22.68
C MET A 241 9.95 22.55 21.44
N GLY A 242 9.17 23.03 20.46
CA GLY A 242 9.72 23.66 19.26
C GLY A 242 10.40 24.99 19.55
N LYS A 243 9.89 25.75 20.54
CA LYS A 243 10.45 27.05 20.96
C LYS A 243 11.63 26.89 21.91
N GLU A 244 11.51 25.99 22.88
CA GLU A 244 12.49 25.80 23.95
C GLU A 244 13.76 25.08 23.47
N ARG A 245 13.68 24.31 22.37
CA ARG A 245 14.83 23.62 21.76
C ARG A 245 15.53 24.39 20.64
N ASN A 246 15.14 25.64 20.45
CA ASN A 246 15.70 26.54 19.45
C ASN A 246 15.89 27.93 20.06
N LEU A 247 16.36 27.99 21.30
CA LEU A 247 16.69 29.25 21.96
C LEU A 247 18.02 29.77 21.42
N VAL A 248 18.21 31.08 21.49
CA VAL A 248 19.42 31.76 21.05
C VAL A 248 19.87 32.76 22.12
N ILE A 249 21.15 33.09 22.11
CA ILE A 249 21.71 34.18 22.90
C ILE A 249 21.77 35.41 22.01
N ASP A 250 21.25 36.53 22.51
CA ASP A 250 21.26 37.80 21.79
C ASP A 250 21.73 38.94 22.68
N GLU A 251 23.02 39.26 22.52
CA GLU A 251 23.76 40.22 23.34
C GLU A 251 23.40 41.69 23.09
N ARG A 252 22.48 41.97 22.16
CA ARG A 252 22.14 43.33 21.72
C ARG A 252 21.07 44.01 22.57
N LEU A 253 20.46 43.32 23.54
CA LEU A 253 19.39 43.92 24.37
C LEU A 253 19.95 45.06 25.23
N THR A 254 19.39 46.26 25.05
CA THR A 254 19.78 47.44 25.82
C THR A 254 18.76 47.78 26.92
N ASN A 255 17.48 47.42 26.71
CA ASN A 255 16.40 47.70 27.66
C ASN A 255 15.74 46.43 28.21
N PHE A 256 15.88 46.23 29.53
CA PHE A 256 15.34 45.07 30.26
C PHE A 256 13.94 45.29 30.85
N ILE A 257 13.31 46.45 30.62
CA ILE A 257 11.96 46.74 31.12
C ILE A 257 10.95 45.84 30.38
N PRO A 258 10.25 44.91 31.07
CA PRO A 258 9.31 44.03 30.41
C PRO A 258 8.13 44.80 29.81
N VAL A 259 7.83 44.54 28.54
CA VAL A 259 6.64 45.08 27.86
C VAL A 259 5.45 44.11 27.87
N THR A 260 5.62 42.94 28.48
CA THR A 260 4.59 41.91 28.66
C THR A 260 4.51 41.50 30.12
N ARG A 261 3.38 40.90 30.52
CA ARG A 261 3.18 40.39 31.88
C ARG A 261 4.00 39.12 32.09
N ILE A 262 5.25 39.27 32.53
CA ILE A 262 6.12 38.17 32.94
C ILE A 262 6.13 38.00 34.46
N LYS A 263 6.50 36.81 34.93
CA LYS A 263 6.84 36.58 36.35
C LYS A 263 8.35 36.71 36.53
N GLY A 264 8.76 37.59 37.43
CA GLY A 264 10.17 37.92 37.68
C GLY A 264 10.73 38.92 36.66
N GLU A 265 12.05 39.02 36.63
CA GLU A 265 12.80 39.90 35.73
C GLU A 265 13.17 39.19 34.42
N VAL A 266 13.57 39.95 33.40
CA VAL A 266 14.17 39.42 32.17
C VAL A 266 15.51 38.76 32.50
N ASN A 267 15.79 37.61 31.91
CA ASN A 267 17.00 36.85 32.22
C ASN A 267 18.29 37.60 31.83
N LYS A 268 19.29 37.60 32.72
CA LYS A 268 20.59 38.26 32.48
C LYS A 268 21.48 37.48 31.53
N SER A 269 21.17 36.22 31.27
CA SER A 269 21.87 35.34 30.32
C SER A 269 21.52 35.65 28.86
N LEU A 270 20.68 36.66 28.59
CA LEU A 270 20.32 37.14 27.25
C LEU A 270 19.73 36.04 26.35
N VAL A 271 19.12 35.03 26.97
CA VAL A 271 18.48 33.91 26.28
C VAL A 271 17.11 34.36 25.80
N ARG A 272 16.86 34.22 24.50
CA ARG A 272 15.58 34.55 23.89
C ARG A 272 15.07 33.47 22.96
N ARG A 273 13.77 33.56 22.67
CA ARG A 273 13.15 32.83 21.56
C ARG A 273 13.47 33.56 20.26
N MET A 274 13.54 32.79 19.17
CA MET A 274 13.57 33.40 17.84
C MET A 274 12.25 34.11 17.52
N THR A 275 12.28 35.23 16.81
CA THR A 275 11.10 36.01 16.42
C THR A 275 10.28 35.25 15.35
N PRO A 276 9.00 35.60 15.13
CA PRO A 276 8.23 35.05 14.02
C PRO A 276 8.89 35.26 12.64
N ARG A 277 9.57 36.38 12.43
CA ARG A 277 10.30 36.65 11.18
C ARG A 277 11.53 35.75 11.03
N GLU A 278 12.28 35.50 12.11
CA GLU A 278 13.38 34.52 12.10
C GLU A 278 12.86 33.10 11.81
N TRP A 279 11.67 32.73 12.32
CA TRP A 279 11.00 31.46 11.97
C TRP A 279 10.57 31.40 10.50
N ALA A 280 10.12 32.52 9.94
CA ALA A 280 9.79 32.63 8.53
C ALA A 280 11.02 32.39 7.65
N ARG A 281 12.16 33.04 7.99
CA ARG A 281 13.46 32.81 7.33
C ARG A 281 13.94 31.36 7.48
N LEU A 282 13.72 30.74 8.63
CA LEU A 282 13.98 29.31 8.89
C LEU A 282 13.10 28.33 8.10
N GLN A 283 12.10 28.81 7.38
CA GLN A 283 11.32 28.01 6.43
C GLN A 283 11.51 28.51 4.98
N GLY A 284 12.34 29.53 4.78
CA GLY A 284 12.64 30.13 3.48
C GLY A 284 11.56 31.06 2.92
N PHE A 285 10.70 31.63 3.79
CA PHE A 285 9.74 32.66 3.37
C PHE A 285 10.45 33.96 2.98
N PRO A 286 9.92 34.70 1.99
CA PRO A 286 10.52 35.96 1.57
C PRO A 286 10.34 37.05 2.64
N GLU A 287 11.21 38.08 2.60
CA GLU A 287 11.21 39.15 3.63
C GLU A 287 9.93 39.98 3.63
N ASP A 288 9.31 40.17 2.46
CA ASP A 288 8.06 40.90 2.27
C ASP A 288 6.81 40.09 2.70
N PHE A 289 6.97 38.81 3.07
CA PHE A 289 5.87 37.99 3.58
C PHE A 289 5.25 38.61 4.83
N LYS A 290 3.97 38.95 4.79
CA LYS A 290 3.27 39.66 5.87
C LYS A 290 2.84 38.70 6.97
N ILE A 291 3.22 39.02 8.22
CA ILE A 291 2.80 38.29 9.43
C ILE A 291 1.71 39.11 10.13
N VAL A 292 0.44 38.78 9.87
CA VAL A 292 -0.75 39.57 10.29
C VAL A 292 -1.55 38.95 11.45
N VAL A 293 -0.91 38.05 12.18
CA VAL A 293 -1.48 37.30 13.31
C VAL A 293 -0.57 37.41 14.54
N SER A 294 -1.06 36.97 15.70
CA SER A 294 -0.26 36.96 16.92
C SER A 294 0.96 36.04 16.80
N ASP A 295 2.01 36.31 17.58
CA ASP A 295 3.22 35.48 17.63
C ASP A 295 2.89 34.00 17.83
N VAL A 296 1.90 33.70 18.70
CA VAL A 296 1.46 32.32 18.98
C VAL A 296 0.94 31.63 17.71
N GLN A 297 0.11 32.32 16.91
CA GLN A 297 -0.40 31.77 15.66
C GLN A 297 0.70 31.70 14.60
N ALA A 298 1.57 32.72 14.51
CA ALA A 298 2.68 32.71 13.56
C ALA A 298 3.63 31.52 13.80
N TYR A 299 3.99 31.24 15.06
CA TYR A 299 4.80 30.06 15.40
C TYR A 299 4.10 28.74 15.04
N LYS A 300 2.78 28.63 15.25
CA LYS A 300 2.00 27.45 14.82
C LYS A 300 2.07 27.28 13.30
N GLN A 301 1.86 28.36 12.55
CA GLN A 301 1.85 28.37 11.09
C GLN A 301 3.21 28.00 10.50
N PHE A 302 4.31 28.65 10.93
CA PHE A 302 5.66 28.30 10.46
C PHE A 302 6.13 26.92 10.92
N GLY A 303 5.67 26.45 12.09
CA GLY A 303 5.94 25.08 12.53
C GLY A 303 5.32 24.01 11.65
N ASN A 304 4.10 24.27 11.16
CA ASN A 304 3.35 23.38 10.27
C ASN A 304 3.68 23.56 8.78
N SER A 305 4.26 24.68 8.38
CA SER A 305 4.66 24.93 6.99
C SER A 305 5.72 23.96 6.48
N VAL A 306 5.77 23.80 5.16
CA VAL A 306 6.90 23.21 4.45
C VAL A 306 8.09 24.18 4.40
N ALA A 307 9.30 23.63 4.22
CA ALA A 307 10.49 24.42 3.95
C ALA A 307 10.55 24.72 2.44
N ILE A 308 10.34 25.98 2.07
CA ILE A 308 10.14 26.44 0.69
C ILE A 308 11.28 26.00 -0.24
N PRO A 309 12.58 26.12 0.12
CA PRO A 309 13.67 25.76 -0.78
C PRO A 309 13.72 24.28 -1.16
N VAL A 310 13.34 23.38 -0.24
CA VAL A 310 13.27 21.94 -0.54
C VAL A 310 12.14 21.67 -1.51
N VAL A 311 10.97 22.25 -1.25
CA VAL A 311 9.77 22.09 -2.09
C VAL A 311 10.04 22.65 -3.48
N GLN A 312 10.68 23.81 -3.58
CA GLN A 312 11.09 24.43 -4.84
C GLN A 312 12.05 23.50 -5.62
N ALA A 313 13.06 22.94 -4.97
CA ALA A 313 13.98 22.01 -5.63
C ALA A 313 13.30 20.72 -6.14
N VAL A 314 12.32 20.19 -5.40
CA VAL A 314 11.55 19.01 -5.86
C VAL A 314 10.61 19.39 -7.00
N ALA A 315 9.89 20.51 -6.87
CA ALA A 315 8.97 21.02 -7.90
C ALA A 315 9.70 21.32 -9.21
N GLU A 316 10.92 21.86 -9.16
CA GLU A 316 11.76 22.09 -10.32
C GLU A 316 12.06 20.79 -11.08
N GLN A 317 12.38 19.70 -10.37
CA GLN A 317 12.55 18.39 -11.00
C GLN A 317 11.24 17.89 -11.62
N VAL A 318 10.09 18.06 -10.94
CA VAL A 318 8.78 17.67 -11.48
C VAL A 318 8.48 18.42 -12.78
N ILE A 319 8.65 19.74 -12.79
CA ILE A 319 8.42 20.59 -13.96
C ILE A 319 9.36 20.21 -15.10
N LYS A 320 10.64 19.96 -14.81
CA LYS A 320 11.62 19.50 -15.80
C LYS A 320 11.20 18.16 -16.42
N THR A 321 10.77 17.21 -15.61
CA THR A 321 10.30 15.90 -16.08
C THR A 321 9.04 16.02 -16.93
N LEU A 322 8.10 16.89 -16.57
CA LEU A 322 6.88 17.14 -17.36
C LEU A 322 7.17 17.85 -18.70
N SER A 323 8.21 18.69 -18.74
CA SER A 323 8.55 19.48 -19.93
C SER A 323 9.34 18.68 -20.97
N PHE A 324 10.03 17.60 -20.56
CA PHE A 324 10.84 16.76 -21.45
C PHE A 324 10.60 15.26 -21.23
N PRO A 325 9.42 14.71 -21.62
CA PRO A 325 9.10 13.29 -21.42
C PRO A 325 10.02 12.35 -22.22
N GLU A 326 10.38 12.73 -23.44
CA GLU A 326 11.09 11.88 -24.41
C GLU A 326 12.55 11.57 -24.03
N ILE A 327 13.23 12.49 -23.33
CA ILE A 327 14.66 12.35 -22.96
C ILE A 327 14.88 11.24 -21.91
N ASN A 328 13.83 10.83 -21.20
CA ASN A 328 13.91 9.81 -20.15
C ASN A 328 13.92 8.36 -20.66
N THR A 329 13.91 8.15 -21.99
CA THR A 329 14.07 6.82 -22.62
C THR A 329 15.52 6.46 -22.97
N GLY A 330 16.50 7.39 -22.81
CA GLY A 330 17.81 7.27 -23.48
C GLY A 330 19.10 7.51 -22.68
N TYR A 331 19.09 7.78 -21.38
CA TYR A 331 20.33 8.04 -20.61
C TYR A 331 20.81 6.81 -19.79
N LEU A 332 21.20 5.74 -20.48
CA LEU A 332 22.07 4.68 -19.95
C LEU A 332 23.16 4.25 -20.95
N LYS A 333 23.43 5.08 -21.97
CA LYS A 333 24.63 4.93 -22.80
C LYS A 333 25.58 6.07 -22.48
N ASP A 334 26.83 5.69 -22.25
CA ASP A 334 28.02 6.53 -22.14
C ASP A 334 28.30 7.17 -20.77
N MET A 335 28.69 6.31 -19.82
CA MET A 335 29.90 6.57 -19.03
C MET A 335 30.68 5.25 -18.91
N GLN A 336 31.69 5.12 -19.76
CA GLN A 336 32.71 4.09 -19.62
C GLN A 336 33.50 4.32 -18.33
N GLY A 337 33.78 3.22 -17.62
CA GLY A 337 34.98 2.99 -16.82
C GLY A 337 35.28 3.95 -15.66
N GLU A 338 35.45 3.38 -14.46
CA GLU A 338 36.17 4.03 -13.34
C GLU A 338 35.45 5.17 -12.61
N GLN A 339 34.27 4.89 -12.02
CA GLN A 339 33.86 5.55 -10.77
C GLN A 339 32.83 4.77 -9.94
N LEU A 340 32.63 3.47 -10.20
CA LEU A 340 31.56 2.69 -9.57
C LEU A 340 31.89 2.12 -8.17
N GLU A 341 33.12 2.25 -7.66
CA GLU A 341 33.50 1.64 -6.38
C GLU A 341 33.24 2.51 -5.13
N LEU A 342 32.77 3.76 -5.28
CA LEU A 342 32.46 4.64 -4.15
C LEU A 342 30.96 4.95 -3.95
N PHE A 343 30.08 4.44 -4.81
CA PHE A 343 28.63 4.75 -4.79
C PHE A 343 27.72 3.64 -4.25
N SER A 344 28.25 2.57 -3.65
CA SER A 344 27.47 1.37 -3.32
C SER A 344 26.98 1.23 -1.86
N LYS A 345 26.99 2.28 -1.02
CA LYS A 345 26.56 2.15 0.40
C LYS A 345 25.49 3.10 0.94
N GLU A 346 24.87 3.96 0.15
CA GLU A 346 23.75 4.78 0.66
C GLU A 346 22.46 4.62 -0.16
N ASN A 347 21.59 3.73 0.35
CA ASN A 347 20.14 3.68 0.21
C ASN A 347 19.51 3.67 -1.22
N VAL A 348 19.84 2.66 -2.02
CA VAL A 348 18.85 2.12 -2.98
C VAL A 348 17.83 1.32 -2.17
N MET A 349 16.61 1.85 -2.01
CA MET A 349 15.54 1.16 -1.29
C MET A 349 14.94 0.08 -2.20
N TYR A 350 15.40 -1.17 -2.03
CA TYR A 350 14.83 -2.34 -2.68
C TYR A 350 13.42 -2.63 -2.13
N LYS A 351 12.49 -3.02 -3.01
CA LYS A 351 11.11 -3.29 -2.60
C LYS A 351 11.09 -4.59 -1.79
N THR A 352 10.28 -4.65 -0.73
CA THR A 352 10.10 -5.89 0.04
C THR A 352 8.84 -6.62 -0.43
N PHE A 353 8.96 -7.91 -0.67
CA PHE A 353 7.87 -8.77 -1.13
C PHE A 353 7.64 -9.92 -0.17
N ASN A 354 6.42 -10.44 -0.13
CA ASN A 354 6.07 -11.60 0.68
C ASN A 354 6.46 -12.91 0.00
N LYS A 355 6.41 -14.04 0.72
CA LYS A 355 6.80 -15.35 0.16
C LYS A 355 6.04 -15.73 -1.11
N GLY A 356 4.75 -15.40 -1.20
CA GLY A 356 3.93 -15.70 -2.38
C GLY A 356 4.42 -14.94 -3.60
N GLU A 357 4.63 -13.63 -3.46
CA GLU A 357 5.16 -12.76 -4.53
C GLU A 357 6.55 -13.25 -5.00
N TRP A 358 7.45 -13.62 -4.07
CA TRP A 358 8.73 -14.22 -4.44
C TRP A 358 8.61 -15.61 -5.07
N THR A 359 7.56 -16.37 -4.73
CA THR A 359 7.32 -17.70 -5.31
C THR A 359 6.99 -17.60 -6.80
N GLU A 360 6.28 -16.56 -7.24
CA GLU A 360 5.99 -16.35 -8.67
C GLU A 360 7.27 -16.20 -9.50
N ILE A 361 8.25 -15.46 -8.96
CA ILE A 361 9.58 -15.32 -9.58
C ILE A 361 10.35 -16.65 -9.53
N TYR A 362 10.26 -17.39 -8.43
CA TYR A 362 10.85 -18.72 -8.34
C TYR A 362 10.31 -19.66 -9.42
N VAL A 363 8.99 -19.66 -9.66
CA VAL A 363 8.37 -20.47 -10.72
C VAL A 363 8.91 -20.08 -12.08
N LEU A 364 9.00 -18.79 -12.39
CA LEU A 364 9.57 -18.33 -13.66
C LEU A 364 10.99 -18.89 -13.85
N PHE A 365 11.88 -18.73 -12.86
CA PHE A 365 13.25 -19.22 -12.96
C PHE A 365 13.33 -20.75 -13.05
N TYR A 366 12.52 -21.46 -12.26
CA TYR A 366 12.50 -22.92 -12.26
C TYR A 366 12.05 -23.47 -13.62
N LEU A 367 10.97 -22.93 -14.19
CA LEU A 367 10.46 -23.39 -15.48
C LEU A 367 11.40 -23.06 -16.64
N LEU A 368 12.01 -21.86 -16.64
CA LEU A 368 13.04 -21.51 -17.64
C LEU A 368 14.29 -22.40 -17.51
N GLY A 369 14.71 -22.68 -16.28
CA GLY A 369 15.89 -23.51 -16.04
C GLY A 369 15.67 -24.98 -16.39
N THR A 370 14.48 -25.51 -16.15
CA THR A 370 14.18 -26.94 -16.38
C THR A 370 13.64 -27.24 -17.78
N GLY A 371 12.99 -26.27 -18.45
CA GLY A 371 12.32 -26.46 -19.73
C GLY A 371 11.09 -27.38 -19.66
N LYS A 372 10.65 -27.77 -18.46
CA LYS A 372 9.65 -28.82 -18.27
C LYS A 372 8.52 -28.39 -17.35
N LEU A 373 7.31 -28.82 -17.71
CA LEU A 373 6.11 -28.65 -16.91
C LEU A 373 5.58 -30.02 -16.47
N TYR A 374 5.93 -30.45 -15.26
CA TYR A 374 5.55 -31.78 -14.73
C TYR A 374 4.05 -31.86 -14.38
N LYS A 375 3.43 -33.01 -14.67
CA LYS A 375 2.04 -33.30 -14.29
C LYS A 375 2.00 -33.86 -12.86
N GLY A 376 0.99 -33.46 -12.09
CA GLY A 376 0.78 -33.94 -10.73
C GLY A 376 -0.37 -34.95 -10.61
N ASP A 377 -0.30 -35.86 -9.64
CA ASP A 377 -1.45 -36.68 -9.22
C ASP A 377 -2.42 -35.87 -8.34
N PHE A 378 -3.53 -36.46 -7.88
CA PHE A 378 -4.47 -35.77 -7.00
C PHE A 378 -3.91 -35.42 -5.60
N GLN A 379 -2.66 -35.80 -5.28
CA GLN A 379 -1.97 -35.56 -4.00
C GLN A 379 -0.80 -34.57 -4.11
N PHE A 380 -0.65 -33.86 -5.23
CA PHE A 380 0.51 -33.01 -5.53
C PHE A 380 1.83 -33.76 -5.73
N LYS A 381 1.81 -35.06 -6.00
CA LYS A 381 3.03 -35.81 -6.35
C LYS A 381 3.25 -35.75 -7.85
N ILE A 382 4.51 -35.63 -8.27
CA ILE A 382 4.88 -35.70 -9.68
C ILE A 382 4.55 -37.09 -10.20
N ILE A 383 3.86 -37.17 -11.34
CA ILE A 383 3.71 -38.40 -12.11
C ILE A 383 5.01 -38.59 -12.90
N LEU A 384 5.78 -39.61 -12.55
CA LEU A 384 7.06 -39.89 -13.18
C LEU A 384 6.91 -40.02 -14.70
N ASN A 385 7.86 -39.44 -15.44
CA ASN A 385 7.88 -39.40 -16.91
C ASN A 385 6.67 -38.72 -17.57
N SER A 386 5.87 -37.96 -16.81
CA SER A 386 4.76 -37.18 -17.36
C SER A 386 5.02 -35.68 -17.22
N PHE A 387 5.41 -35.05 -18.31
CA PHE A 387 5.65 -33.61 -18.41
C PHE A 387 5.40 -33.11 -19.82
N TYR A 388 5.16 -31.81 -19.95
CA TYR A 388 5.23 -31.11 -21.24
C TYR A 388 6.57 -30.39 -21.35
N ASN A 389 7.11 -30.31 -22.56
CA ASN A 389 8.22 -29.41 -22.84
C ASN A 389 7.69 -27.99 -22.98
N ILE A 390 8.43 -27.02 -22.46
CA ILE A 390 8.08 -25.61 -22.55
C ILE A 390 8.80 -25.03 -23.76
N ASN A 391 8.04 -24.53 -24.74
CA ASN A 391 8.60 -23.81 -25.88
C ASN A 391 9.00 -22.39 -25.47
N LYS A 392 8.07 -21.68 -24.82
CA LYS A 392 8.31 -20.31 -24.34
C LYS A 392 7.42 -19.92 -23.18
N ILE A 393 7.86 -18.93 -22.41
CA ILE A 393 7.08 -18.27 -21.36
C ILE A 393 6.81 -16.83 -21.79
N LEU A 394 5.56 -16.39 -21.63
CA LEU A 394 5.09 -15.06 -22.03
C LEU A 394 4.80 -14.23 -20.79
N ARG A 395 5.22 -12.97 -20.80
CA ARG A 395 5.04 -12.06 -19.67
C ARG A 395 4.84 -10.63 -20.15
N LEU A 396 3.81 -9.96 -19.62
CA LEU A 396 3.55 -8.55 -19.90
C LEU A 396 4.20 -7.68 -18.80
N GLU A 397 5.06 -6.76 -19.19
CA GLU A 397 5.79 -5.86 -18.28
C GLU A 397 5.60 -4.40 -18.72
N ASN A 398 4.83 -3.60 -17.96
CA ASN A 398 4.66 -2.15 -18.25
C ASN A 398 4.33 -1.83 -19.73
N LEU A 399 3.46 -2.62 -20.36
CA LEU A 399 3.06 -2.57 -21.79
C LEU A 399 4.03 -3.23 -22.79
N ASP A 400 5.19 -3.69 -22.35
CA ASP A 400 6.07 -4.54 -23.17
C ASP A 400 5.65 -6.00 -23.11
N ASN A 401 5.62 -6.65 -24.28
CA ASN A 401 5.51 -8.10 -24.37
C ASN A 401 6.92 -8.70 -24.29
N LEU A 402 7.17 -9.44 -23.21
CA LEU A 402 8.39 -10.24 -23.05
C LEU A 402 8.11 -11.69 -23.40
N GLU A 403 9.01 -12.25 -24.20
CA GLU A 403 9.01 -13.67 -24.57
C GLU A 403 10.33 -14.29 -24.13
N PHE A 404 10.24 -15.42 -23.44
CA PHE A 404 11.38 -16.22 -23.03
C PHE A 404 11.33 -17.56 -23.77
N THR A 405 12.04 -17.64 -24.89
CA THR A 405 12.06 -18.84 -25.74
C THR A 405 13.16 -19.80 -25.29
N ILE A 406 12.79 -21.05 -25.05
CA ILE A 406 13.69 -22.09 -24.58
C ILE A 406 14.28 -22.82 -25.79
N GLN A 407 15.61 -22.92 -25.85
CA GLN A 407 16.33 -23.72 -26.85
C GLN A 407 17.08 -24.85 -26.15
N ASP A 408 16.37 -25.95 -25.87
CA ASP A 408 16.87 -27.09 -25.08
C ASP A 408 18.17 -27.69 -25.63
N THR A 409 18.28 -27.86 -26.96
CA THR A 409 19.47 -28.43 -27.61
C THR A 409 20.73 -27.61 -27.39
N GLU A 410 20.58 -26.30 -27.19
CA GLU A 410 21.68 -25.37 -26.95
C GLU A 410 21.74 -24.92 -25.48
N SER A 411 20.84 -25.43 -24.63
CA SER A 411 20.73 -25.14 -23.20
C SER A 411 20.70 -23.64 -22.87
N LYS A 412 19.99 -22.86 -23.69
CA LYS A 412 19.93 -21.39 -23.59
C LYS A 412 18.50 -20.86 -23.71
N ILE A 413 18.27 -19.67 -23.14
CA ILE A 413 17.03 -18.91 -23.18
C ILE A 413 17.25 -17.65 -24.00
N ILE A 414 16.43 -17.45 -25.02
CA ILE A 414 16.37 -16.21 -25.80
C ILE A 414 15.29 -15.31 -25.18
N ILE A 415 15.67 -14.08 -24.85
CA ILE A 415 14.77 -13.08 -24.28
C ILE A 415 14.46 -12.05 -25.36
N SER A 416 13.20 -12.00 -25.77
CA SER A 416 12.71 -11.09 -26.79
C SER A 416 11.78 -10.06 -26.15
N ARG A 417 11.92 -8.79 -26.54
CA ARG A 417 11.08 -7.68 -26.10
C ARG A 417 10.38 -7.07 -27.31
N ASN A 418 9.05 -7.09 -27.31
CA ASN A 418 8.21 -6.64 -28.43
C ASN A 418 8.65 -7.27 -29.77
N GLY A 419 8.91 -8.58 -29.75
CA GLY A 419 9.31 -9.37 -30.92
C GLY A 419 10.78 -9.22 -31.35
N LYS A 420 11.62 -8.47 -30.61
CA LYS A 420 13.05 -8.33 -30.91
C LYS A 420 13.90 -9.03 -29.86
N ASP A 421 14.81 -9.88 -30.31
CA ASP A 421 15.77 -10.54 -29.43
C ASP A 421 16.71 -9.50 -28.79
N THR A 422 16.81 -9.56 -27.47
CA THR A 422 17.58 -8.60 -26.68
C THR A 422 18.74 -9.25 -25.96
N LYS A 423 18.56 -10.50 -25.48
CA LYS A 423 19.55 -11.22 -24.67
C LYS A 423 19.45 -12.73 -24.87
N ILE A 424 20.56 -13.40 -24.61
CA ILE A 424 20.67 -14.85 -24.54
C ILE A 424 21.32 -15.19 -23.21
N ILE A 425 20.69 -16.07 -22.42
CA ILE A 425 21.17 -16.47 -21.09
C ILE A 425 21.14 -17.99 -20.98
N PRO A 426 22.17 -18.65 -20.43
CA PRO A 426 22.16 -20.10 -20.20
C PRO A 426 21.01 -20.55 -19.29
N MET A 427 20.43 -21.71 -19.55
CA MET A 427 19.40 -22.30 -18.66
C MET A 427 19.95 -22.56 -17.25
N SER A 428 21.24 -22.92 -17.13
CA SER A 428 21.93 -23.13 -15.86
C SER A 428 21.84 -21.91 -14.93
N ASP A 429 21.91 -20.70 -15.48
CA ASP A 429 21.83 -19.48 -14.68
C ASP A 429 20.45 -19.37 -14.01
N PHE A 430 19.38 -19.71 -14.73
CA PHE A 430 18.03 -19.73 -14.14
C PHE A 430 17.88 -20.81 -13.08
N ILE A 431 18.46 -22.00 -13.27
CA ILE A 431 18.50 -23.06 -12.25
C ILE A 431 19.19 -22.55 -10.98
N ASP A 432 20.37 -21.92 -11.12
CA ASP A 432 21.12 -21.39 -9.99
C ASP A 432 20.36 -20.28 -9.25
N LYS A 433 19.69 -19.39 -9.99
CA LYS A 433 18.85 -18.35 -9.39
C LYS A 433 17.65 -18.95 -8.68
N ALA A 434 16.98 -19.95 -9.24
CA ALA A 434 15.87 -20.66 -8.61
C ALA A 434 16.32 -21.35 -7.30
N ASN A 435 17.44 -22.07 -7.33
CA ASN A 435 18.01 -22.78 -6.19
C ASN A 435 18.41 -21.85 -5.03
N ASN A 436 18.91 -20.65 -5.36
CA ASN A 436 19.21 -19.64 -4.35
C ASN A 436 17.93 -18.98 -3.82
N LEU A 437 17.00 -18.61 -4.70
CA LEU A 437 15.76 -17.92 -4.33
C LEU A 437 14.88 -18.78 -3.41
N ILE A 438 14.75 -20.08 -3.65
CA ILE A 438 13.95 -20.95 -2.77
C ILE A 438 14.52 -21.04 -1.34
N LYS A 439 15.85 -21.02 -1.18
CA LYS A 439 16.50 -20.98 0.14
C LYS A 439 16.13 -19.69 0.88
N GLU A 440 16.20 -18.56 0.19
CA GLU A 440 15.80 -17.26 0.75
C GLU A 440 14.31 -17.22 1.14
N ILE A 441 13.42 -17.74 0.28
CA ILE A 441 11.98 -17.82 0.58
C ILE A 441 11.71 -18.66 1.82
N ARG A 442 12.43 -19.77 2.02
CA ARG A 442 12.29 -20.64 3.20
C ARG A 442 12.76 -19.95 4.48
N ASN A 443 13.90 -19.28 4.43
CA ASN A 443 14.55 -18.69 5.61
C ASN A 443 13.84 -17.44 6.16
N ASN A 444 13.11 -16.72 5.31
CA ASN A 444 12.40 -15.51 5.74
C ASN A 444 10.98 -15.84 6.21
N SER A 445 10.38 -15.01 7.07
CA SER A 445 9.01 -15.22 7.59
C SER A 445 8.04 -14.05 7.31
N ASN A 446 8.57 -12.85 7.06
CA ASN A 446 7.81 -11.63 6.76
C ASN A 446 8.00 -11.22 5.28
N THR A 447 7.71 -9.97 4.93
CA THR A 447 8.15 -9.38 3.66
C THR A 447 9.65 -9.08 3.73
N PHE A 448 10.39 -9.38 2.66
CA PHE A 448 11.83 -9.19 2.58
C PHE A 448 12.25 -8.74 1.17
N ALA A 449 13.38 -8.06 1.08
CA ALA A 449 13.98 -7.62 -0.18
C ALA A 449 15.10 -8.58 -0.59
N LEU A 450 15.28 -8.80 -1.89
CA LEU A 450 16.37 -9.61 -2.43
C LEU A 450 17.07 -8.84 -3.56
N PRO A 451 17.96 -7.90 -3.21
CA PRO A 451 18.63 -7.02 -4.17
C PRO A 451 19.24 -7.75 -5.37
N LYS A 452 19.97 -8.84 -5.12
CA LYS A 452 20.62 -9.65 -6.17
C LYS A 452 19.63 -10.30 -7.13
N VAL A 453 18.43 -10.63 -6.66
CA VAL A 453 17.36 -11.19 -7.49
C VAL A 453 16.68 -10.08 -8.28
N GLU A 454 16.41 -8.93 -7.65
CA GLU A 454 15.86 -7.75 -8.31
C GLU A 454 16.78 -7.23 -9.43
N ASP A 455 18.09 -7.22 -9.20
CA ASP A 455 19.07 -6.80 -10.21
C ASP A 455 19.13 -7.77 -11.39
N PHE A 456 19.03 -9.09 -11.12
CA PHE A 456 18.94 -10.08 -12.18
C PHE A 456 17.64 -9.94 -12.97
N LEU A 457 16.49 -9.72 -12.31
CA LEU A 457 15.21 -9.47 -12.96
C LEU A 457 15.28 -8.25 -13.89
N LYS A 458 15.83 -7.12 -13.42
CA LYS A 458 16.06 -5.93 -14.26
C LYS A 458 16.95 -6.25 -15.45
N SER A 459 17.97 -7.09 -15.26
CA SER A 459 18.86 -7.50 -16.33
C SER A 459 18.14 -8.30 -17.42
N ILE A 460 17.02 -8.96 -17.11
CA ILE A 460 16.20 -9.71 -18.09
C ILE A 460 14.92 -8.96 -18.48
N HIS A 461 14.86 -7.65 -18.25
CA HIS A 461 13.72 -6.77 -18.53
C HIS A 461 12.46 -7.01 -17.67
N CYS A 462 12.51 -7.89 -16.66
CA CYS A 462 11.43 -8.05 -15.68
C CYS A 462 11.52 -6.98 -14.59
N VAL A 463 10.60 -6.01 -14.55
CA VAL A 463 10.66 -4.87 -13.61
C VAL A 463 9.59 -4.97 -12.54
N SER A 464 8.45 -5.62 -12.83
CA SER A 464 7.41 -5.90 -11.86
C SER A 464 7.65 -7.27 -11.20
N ILE A 465 7.60 -7.33 -9.87
CA ILE A 465 7.56 -8.62 -9.12
C ILE A 465 6.13 -9.02 -8.78
N LYS A 466 5.23 -8.03 -8.73
CA LYS A 466 3.83 -8.22 -8.38
C LYS A 466 2.95 -7.79 -9.56
N SER A 467 2.10 -8.70 -10.03
CA SER A 467 1.02 -8.39 -10.95
C SER A 467 -0.10 -7.60 -10.24
N SER A 468 -0.95 -6.91 -11.00
CA SER A 468 -2.16 -6.29 -10.44
C SER A 468 -3.02 -7.36 -9.76
N SER A 469 -3.61 -7.07 -8.59
CA SER A 469 -4.51 -8.02 -7.92
C SER A 469 -5.79 -8.35 -8.71
N LYS A 470 -6.04 -7.64 -9.81
CA LYS A 470 -7.10 -7.93 -10.78
C LYS A 470 -6.71 -9.02 -11.78
N ASN A 471 -5.40 -9.27 -11.98
CA ASN A 471 -4.95 -10.32 -12.87
C ASN A 471 -5.06 -11.68 -12.16
N ILE A 472 -5.74 -12.64 -12.80
CA ILE A 472 -5.95 -14.00 -12.26
C ILE A 472 -4.88 -14.95 -12.81
N LYS A 473 -4.16 -14.54 -13.87
CA LYS A 473 -3.09 -15.28 -14.53
C LYS A 473 -1.74 -14.78 -14.00
N ASP A 474 -0.98 -15.65 -13.36
CA ASP A 474 0.34 -15.32 -12.82
C ASP A 474 1.45 -15.64 -13.82
N ILE A 475 1.24 -16.63 -14.69
CA ILE A 475 2.19 -17.02 -15.73
C ILE A 475 1.47 -17.57 -16.97
N GLU A 476 1.99 -17.26 -18.15
CA GLU A 476 1.56 -17.85 -19.42
C GLU A 476 2.71 -18.65 -20.03
N VAL A 477 2.44 -19.88 -20.42
CA VAL A 477 3.41 -20.86 -20.90
C VAL A 477 2.89 -21.47 -22.19
N GLU A 478 3.72 -21.48 -23.22
CA GLU A 478 3.46 -22.26 -24.42
C GLU A 478 4.17 -23.61 -24.28
N ILE A 479 3.38 -24.68 -24.28
CA ILE A 479 3.86 -26.05 -24.14
C ILE A 479 3.82 -26.78 -25.48
N ILE A 480 4.69 -27.77 -25.64
CA ILE A 480 4.66 -28.73 -26.74
C ILE A 480 4.07 -30.03 -26.21
N ASP A 481 2.93 -30.43 -26.77
CA ASP A 481 2.33 -31.73 -26.51
C ASP A 481 2.82 -32.73 -27.55
N HIS A 482 3.62 -33.70 -27.11
CA HIS A 482 4.18 -34.74 -27.98
C HIS A 482 3.14 -35.74 -28.47
N ASP A 483 2.02 -35.91 -27.75
CA ASP A 483 0.99 -36.89 -28.10
C ASP A 483 0.20 -36.44 -29.35
N ILE A 484 0.10 -35.12 -29.56
CA ILE A 484 -0.65 -34.51 -30.68
C ILE A 484 0.20 -33.63 -31.60
N GLN A 485 1.51 -33.52 -31.34
CA GLN A 485 2.46 -32.68 -32.09
C GLN A 485 1.98 -31.22 -32.26
N ALA A 486 1.37 -30.65 -31.22
CA ALA A 486 0.82 -29.30 -31.25
C ALA A 486 1.39 -28.44 -30.11
N SER A 487 1.49 -27.13 -30.38
CA SER A 487 1.82 -26.12 -29.38
C SER A 487 0.54 -25.57 -28.76
N GLU A 488 0.44 -25.57 -27.44
CA GLU A 488 -0.72 -25.04 -26.72
C GLU A 488 -0.30 -23.94 -25.76
N LYS A 489 -1.02 -22.81 -25.79
CA LYS A 489 -0.80 -21.70 -24.86
C LYS A 489 -1.68 -21.87 -23.62
N LEU A 490 -1.04 -22.09 -22.48
CA LEU A 490 -1.69 -22.26 -21.19
C LEU A 490 -1.35 -21.12 -20.23
N SER A 491 -2.35 -20.64 -19.52
CA SER A 491 -2.20 -19.66 -18.45
C SER A 491 -2.48 -20.30 -17.09
N PHE A 492 -1.68 -19.95 -16.09
CA PHE A 492 -1.77 -20.56 -14.77
C PHE A 492 -1.82 -19.52 -13.65
N SER A 493 -2.54 -19.86 -12.59
CA SER A 493 -2.32 -19.24 -11.28
C SER A 493 -1.31 -20.04 -10.46
N ILE A 494 -0.54 -19.39 -9.59
CA ILE A 494 0.52 -20.02 -8.79
C ILE A 494 0.06 -20.18 -7.34
N LYS A 495 0.23 -21.38 -6.79
CA LYS A 495 -0.21 -21.77 -5.44
C LYS A 495 0.99 -22.28 -4.64
N SER A 496 1.54 -21.39 -3.83
CA SER A 496 2.74 -21.68 -3.03
C SER A 496 2.42 -22.41 -1.72
N LYS A 497 3.07 -23.56 -1.49
CA LYS A 497 3.10 -24.26 -0.19
C LYS A 497 4.37 -23.97 0.62
N LEU A 498 5.20 -23.00 0.20
CA LEU A 498 6.40 -22.55 0.94
C LEU A 498 6.08 -21.64 2.14
N GLY A 499 4.82 -21.26 2.31
CA GLY A 499 4.29 -20.48 3.44
C GLY A 499 3.01 -21.07 4.00
N SER A 500 2.09 -20.22 4.47
CA SER A 500 0.74 -20.64 4.87
C SER A 500 -0.01 -21.27 3.69
N SER A 501 -0.90 -22.23 3.96
CA SER A 501 -1.67 -22.91 2.91
C SER A 501 -2.30 -21.91 1.92
N PRO A 502 -2.08 -22.09 0.60
CA PRO A 502 -2.51 -21.12 -0.39
C PRO A 502 -4.03 -21.03 -0.44
N THR A 503 -4.54 -19.81 -0.55
CA THR A 503 -5.98 -19.55 -0.62
C THR A 503 -6.46 -19.63 -2.05
N ILE A 504 -7.56 -20.34 -2.27
CA ILE A 504 -8.21 -20.50 -3.58
C ILE A 504 -9.33 -19.48 -3.70
N PHE A 505 -10.13 -19.35 -2.64
CA PHE A 505 -11.19 -18.35 -2.53
C PHE A 505 -11.00 -17.54 -1.24
N ASN A 506 -10.60 -16.28 -1.42
CA ASN A 506 -10.30 -15.37 -0.32
C ASN A 506 -11.57 -14.84 0.33
N ALA A 507 -11.60 -14.84 1.66
CA ALA A 507 -12.66 -14.16 2.42
C ALA A 507 -12.59 -12.64 2.20
N ASN A 508 -13.76 -11.99 2.08
CA ASN A 508 -13.91 -10.54 2.14
C ASN A 508 -15.19 -10.17 2.92
N LEU A 509 -15.79 -8.97 2.77
CA LEU A 509 -17.07 -8.67 3.45
C LEU A 509 -18.28 -9.29 2.73
N LYS A 510 -18.14 -9.61 1.46
CA LYS A 510 -19.16 -10.14 0.55
C LYS A 510 -19.08 -11.67 0.37
N THR A 511 -18.28 -12.35 1.19
CA THR A 511 -18.19 -13.83 1.23
C THR A 511 -19.02 -14.43 2.37
N SER A 512 -20.01 -13.73 2.90
CA SER A 512 -20.78 -14.21 4.06
C SER A 512 -22.16 -14.71 3.70
N PHE A 513 -22.55 -15.84 4.31
CA PHE A 513 -23.88 -16.41 4.24
C PHE A 513 -24.60 -16.11 5.55
N ILE A 514 -25.90 -15.82 5.46
CA ILE A 514 -26.73 -15.40 6.58
C ILE A 514 -27.64 -16.56 6.97
N TYR A 515 -27.71 -16.83 8.27
CA TYR A 515 -28.56 -17.87 8.84
C TYR A 515 -29.42 -17.27 9.94
N GLN A 516 -30.72 -17.58 9.91
CA GLN A 516 -31.64 -17.32 11.00
C GLN A 516 -31.48 -18.39 12.07
N ILE A 517 -31.56 -17.99 13.33
CA ILE A 517 -31.53 -18.88 14.48
C ILE A 517 -32.88 -18.77 15.19
N GLU A 518 -33.64 -19.86 15.19
CA GLU A 518 -34.93 -19.92 15.86
C GLU A 518 -34.81 -20.51 17.28
N GLY A 519 -35.77 -20.17 18.13
CA GLY A 519 -35.84 -20.68 19.50
C GLY A 519 -34.76 -20.14 20.45
N ILE A 520 -34.14 -19.01 20.12
CA ILE A 520 -33.12 -18.34 20.95
C ILE A 520 -33.66 -17.01 21.50
N ASN A 521 -33.29 -16.66 22.73
CA ASN A 521 -33.67 -15.39 23.35
C ASN A 521 -32.50 -14.40 23.54
N LYS A 522 -32.80 -13.15 23.88
CA LYS A 522 -31.79 -12.06 24.03
C LYS A 522 -30.73 -12.36 25.09
N GLN A 523 -31.07 -13.11 26.15
CA GLN A 523 -30.13 -13.46 27.21
C GLN A 523 -29.13 -14.51 26.71
N GLU A 524 -29.61 -15.57 26.06
CA GLU A 524 -28.77 -16.58 25.41
C GLU A 524 -27.83 -15.95 24.37
N VAL A 525 -28.32 -14.99 23.58
CA VAL A 525 -27.51 -14.26 22.59
C VAL A 525 -26.36 -13.50 23.25
N LYS A 526 -26.61 -12.82 24.37
CA LYS A 526 -25.55 -12.11 25.12
C LYS A 526 -24.46 -13.07 25.59
N GLU A 527 -24.85 -14.24 26.10
CA GLU A 527 -23.92 -15.28 26.58
C GLU A 527 -23.12 -15.90 25.44
N LEU A 528 -23.78 -16.27 24.34
CA LEU A 528 -23.13 -16.86 23.17
C LEU A 528 -22.15 -15.89 22.50
N ASN A 529 -22.50 -14.61 22.44
CA ASN A 529 -21.63 -13.58 21.86
C ASN A 529 -20.38 -13.26 22.71
N GLN A 530 -20.26 -13.81 23.94
CA GLN A 530 -19.01 -13.78 24.71
C GLN A 530 -18.00 -14.84 24.25
N LEU A 531 -18.43 -15.85 23.47
CA LEU A 531 -17.53 -16.85 22.92
C LEU A 531 -16.58 -16.22 21.89
N SER A 532 -15.41 -16.82 21.71
CA SER A 532 -14.32 -16.23 20.93
C SER A 532 -14.51 -16.37 19.41
N SER A 533 -15.39 -17.28 18.94
CA SER A 533 -15.64 -17.48 17.52
C SER A 533 -17.04 -17.99 17.19
N GLY A 534 -17.51 -17.68 15.98
CA GLY A 534 -18.76 -18.23 15.45
C GLY A 534 -18.79 -19.76 15.41
N LYS A 535 -17.64 -20.42 15.25
CA LYS A 535 -17.53 -21.90 15.31
C LYS A 535 -17.90 -22.45 16.68
N GLN A 536 -17.48 -21.78 17.76
CA GLN A 536 -17.88 -22.17 19.12
C GLN A 536 -19.37 -21.93 19.37
N ILE A 537 -19.91 -20.82 18.88
CA ILE A 537 -21.35 -20.52 18.96
C ILE A 537 -22.14 -21.65 18.28
N LEU A 538 -21.82 -21.93 17.01
CA LEU A 538 -22.53 -22.90 16.19
C LEU A 538 -22.46 -24.31 16.77
N LYS A 539 -21.29 -24.76 17.25
CA LYS A 539 -21.16 -26.05 17.94
C LYS A 539 -22.06 -26.16 19.17
N LYS A 540 -22.24 -25.08 19.93
CA LYS A 540 -23.05 -25.07 21.15
C LYS A 540 -24.55 -25.13 20.86
N ILE A 541 -25.00 -24.56 19.74
CA ILE A 541 -26.43 -24.42 19.42
C ILE A 541 -26.95 -25.38 18.33
N ARG A 542 -26.07 -26.02 17.55
CA ARG A 542 -26.48 -26.81 16.37
C ARG A 542 -27.43 -27.97 16.71
N ASN A 543 -27.26 -28.58 17.88
CA ASN A 543 -28.04 -29.77 18.26
C ASN A 543 -29.37 -29.46 18.95
N ASN A 544 -29.62 -28.21 19.33
CA ASN A 544 -30.79 -27.82 20.13
C ASN A 544 -31.51 -26.57 19.63
N LYS A 545 -31.02 -25.91 18.59
CA LYS A 545 -31.67 -24.77 17.93
C LYS A 545 -31.78 -25.03 16.43
N LEU A 546 -32.84 -24.51 15.81
CA LEU A 546 -33.02 -24.57 14.37
C LEU A 546 -32.23 -23.43 13.71
N ILE A 547 -31.38 -23.79 12.73
CA ILE A 547 -30.52 -22.84 12.02
C ILE A 547 -30.84 -22.95 10.54
N ILE A 548 -31.46 -21.90 10.01
CA ILE A 548 -32.04 -21.88 8.67
C ILE A 548 -31.20 -20.95 7.80
N PHE A 549 -30.81 -21.40 6.61
CA PHE A 549 -30.16 -20.54 5.63
C PHE A 549 -31.16 -19.50 5.11
N ASP A 550 -30.87 -18.22 5.32
CA ASP A 550 -31.71 -17.13 4.82
C ASP A 550 -31.17 -16.69 3.45
N GLU A 551 -31.74 -17.29 2.41
CA GLU A 551 -31.32 -17.10 1.03
C GLU A 551 -31.54 -15.66 0.56
N VAL A 552 -32.68 -15.07 0.89
CA VAL A 552 -33.04 -13.70 0.49
C VAL A 552 -32.08 -12.69 1.11
N LYS A 553 -31.82 -12.77 2.42
CA LYS A 553 -30.84 -11.90 3.08
C LYS A 553 -29.43 -12.14 2.56
N THR A 554 -29.07 -13.39 2.27
CA THR A 554 -27.74 -13.70 1.73
C THR A 554 -27.56 -13.11 0.34
N ASN A 555 -28.56 -13.23 -0.53
CA ASN A 555 -28.57 -12.60 -1.85
C ASN A 555 -28.47 -11.07 -1.72
N ASN A 556 -29.33 -10.44 -0.92
CA ASN A 556 -29.28 -8.98 -0.72
C ASN A 556 -27.93 -8.51 -0.14
N TYR A 557 -27.28 -9.32 0.69
CA TYR A 557 -25.99 -8.97 1.30
C TYR A 557 -24.80 -9.21 0.36
N THR A 558 -24.84 -10.26 -0.45
CA THR A 558 -23.74 -10.75 -1.30
C THR A 558 -24.11 -10.85 -2.79
N GLU A 559 -25.01 -10.00 -3.27
CA GLU A 559 -25.62 -9.99 -4.60
C GLU A 559 -24.74 -10.56 -5.73
N ILE A 560 -23.52 -10.02 -5.87
CA ILE A 560 -22.57 -10.47 -6.91
C ILE A 560 -22.12 -11.93 -6.70
N LEU A 561 -21.73 -12.31 -5.48
CA LEU A 561 -21.37 -13.68 -5.17
C LEU A 561 -22.55 -14.63 -5.37
N TYR A 562 -23.72 -14.26 -4.86
CA TYR A 562 -24.92 -15.07 -4.98
C TYR A 562 -25.26 -15.33 -6.45
N ARG A 563 -25.29 -14.29 -7.28
CA ARG A 563 -25.47 -14.41 -8.73
C ARG A 563 -24.39 -15.27 -9.37
N ASN A 564 -23.12 -15.06 -9.02
CA ASN A 564 -22.02 -15.85 -9.57
C ASN A 564 -22.14 -17.34 -9.21
N LEU A 565 -22.63 -17.68 -8.02
CA LEU A 565 -22.90 -19.07 -7.63
C LEU A 565 -24.06 -19.67 -8.44
N VAL A 566 -25.15 -18.90 -8.65
CA VAL A 566 -26.27 -19.32 -9.50
C VAL A 566 -25.82 -19.58 -10.94
N LEU A 567 -24.86 -18.80 -11.47
CA LEU A 567 -24.26 -19.05 -12.79
C LEU A 567 -23.51 -20.38 -12.86
N VAL A 568 -22.96 -20.89 -11.75
CA VAL A 568 -22.35 -22.22 -11.70
C VAL A 568 -23.44 -23.28 -11.69
N ASP A 569 -24.41 -23.14 -10.78
CA ASP A 569 -25.57 -24.03 -10.67
C ASP A 569 -26.68 -23.32 -9.88
N SER A 570 -27.93 -23.48 -10.30
CA SER A 570 -29.08 -22.87 -9.60
C SER A 570 -29.18 -23.23 -8.11
N GLN A 571 -28.69 -24.41 -7.71
CA GLN A 571 -28.68 -24.89 -6.32
C GLN A 571 -27.36 -24.60 -5.60
N MET A 572 -26.40 -23.95 -6.26
CA MET A 572 -25.07 -23.72 -5.68
C MET A 572 -25.09 -22.90 -4.39
N PRO A 573 -25.89 -21.82 -4.25
CA PRO A 573 -25.97 -21.09 -2.99
C PRO A 573 -26.38 -21.97 -1.80
N VAL A 574 -27.33 -22.90 -2.02
CA VAL A 574 -27.82 -23.85 -1.00
C VAL A 574 -26.74 -24.88 -0.65
N ILE A 575 -26.05 -25.43 -1.65
CA ILE A 575 -24.97 -26.41 -1.43
C ILE A 575 -23.82 -25.78 -0.65
N VAL A 576 -23.38 -24.58 -1.06
CA VAL A 576 -22.29 -23.86 -0.40
C VAL A 576 -22.69 -23.42 1.02
N SER A 577 -23.94 -22.99 1.23
CA SER A 577 -24.42 -22.64 2.56
C SER A 577 -24.45 -23.86 3.50
N SER A 578 -24.80 -25.05 2.98
CA SER A 578 -24.74 -26.29 3.75
C SER A 578 -23.31 -26.73 4.08
N LEU A 579 -22.38 -26.62 3.11
CA LEU A 579 -20.95 -26.88 3.34
C LEU A 579 -20.42 -26.01 4.49
N LEU A 580 -20.76 -24.72 4.43
CA LEU A 580 -20.31 -23.73 5.37
C LEU A 580 -20.89 -23.95 6.76
N LEU A 581 -22.18 -24.24 6.86
CA LEU A 581 -22.85 -24.54 8.12
C LEU A 581 -22.23 -25.78 8.78
N ASN A 582 -22.04 -26.85 8.02
CA ASN A 582 -21.37 -28.06 8.50
C ASN A 582 -19.94 -27.81 9.00
N PHE A 583 -19.19 -26.95 8.32
CA PHE A 583 -17.85 -26.55 8.75
C PHE A 583 -17.83 -25.74 10.06
N TYR A 584 -18.78 -24.84 10.26
CA TYR A 584 -18.87 -24.06 11.51
C TYR A 584 -19.49 -24.84 12.66
N SER A 585 -20.21 -25.92 12.38
CA SER A 585 -20.85 -26.77 13.37
C SER A 585 -20.05 -28.01 13.78
N ASP A 586 -18.92 -28.32 13.13
CA ASP A 586 -18.09 -29.50 13.41
C ASP A 586 -16.59 -29.17 13.37
N ASP A 587 -15.72 -30.08 13.81
CA ASP A 587 -14.27 -30.05 13.64
C ASP A 587 -13.78 -30.43 12.24
N LYS A 588 -14.65 -30.98 11.38
CA LYS A 588 -14.32 -31.27 9.98
C LYS A 588 -14.17 -29.99 9.15
N SER A 589 -13.17 -29.99 8.27
CA SER A 589 -12.88 -28.85 7.37
C SER A 589 -12.56 -29.27 5.94
N ASN A 590 -12.08 -30.50 5.71
CA ASN A 590 -11.78 -31.00 4.38
C ASN A 590 -13.05 -31.13 3.54
N ILE A 591 -12.97 -30.80 2.25
CA ILE A 591 -14.13 -30.88 1.36
C ILE A 591 -14.68 -32.31 1.26
N VAL A 592 -13.82 -33.32 1.19
CA VAL A 592 -14.25 -34.74 1.21
C VAL A 592 -15.07 -35.08 2.46
N ASP A 593 -14.68 -34.57 3.64
CA ASP A 593 -15.41 -34.85 4.88
C ASP A 593 -16.75 -34.09 4.94
N LEU A 594 -16.79 -32.87 4.39
CA LEU A 594 -18.00 -32.05 4.31
C LEU A 594 -18.98 -32.58 3.26
N HIS A 595 -18.49 -33.12 2.14
CA HIS A 595 -19.30 -33.78 1.11
C HIS A 595 -20.08 -34.96 1.71
N ARG A 596 -19.43 -35.85 2.47
CA ARG A 596 -20.12 -36.96 3.15
C ARG A 596 -21.27 -36.47 4.04
N LYS A 597 -21.11 -35.32 4.71
CA LYS A 597 -22.18 -34.72 5.50
C LYS A 597 -23.31 -34.16 4.65
N ILE A 598 -22.99 -33.46 3.56
CA ILE A 598 -24.01 -32.93 2.65
C ILE A 598 -24.84 -34.04 2.01
N VAL A 599 -24.23 -35.18 1.69
CA VAL A 599 -24.96 -36.35 1.16
C VAL A 599 -26.01 -36.83 2.16
N LEU A 600 -25.68 -36.84 3.46
CA LEU A 600 -26.62 -37.21 4.53
C LEU A 600 -27.69 -36.13 4.77
N ASP A 601 -27.29 -34.86 4.77
CA ASP A 601 -28.20 -33.73 5.00
C ASP A 601 -29.16 -33.51 3.83
N ASN A 602 -28.75 -33.89 2.62
CA ASN A 602 -29.44 -33.70 1.35
C ASN A 602 -30.12 -32.31 1.22
N PRO A 603 -29.36 -31.20 1.31
CA PRO A 603 -29.92 -29.85 1.43
C PRO A 603 -30.79 -29.41 0.24
N CYS A 604 -30.62 -30.03 -0.93
CA CYS A 604 -31.44 -29.77 -2.13
C CYS A 604 -32.64 -30.72 -2.27
N ASN A 605 -32.86 -31.65 -1.32
CA ASN A 605 -33.94 -32.64 -1.34
C ASN A 605 -33.99 -33.48 -2.63
N TYR A 606 -32.84 -33.88 -3.16
CA TYR A 606 -32.81 -34.77 -4.32
C TYR A 606 -33.44 -36.13 -3.97
N GLN A 607 -34.29 -36.65 -4.85
CA GLN A 607 -34.94 -37.96 -4.71
C GLN A 607 -34.38 -38.94 -5.76
N LEU A 608 -33.08 -39.22 -5.65
CA LEU A 608 -32.33 -40.02 -6.64
C LEU A 608 -31.38 -40.99 -5.92
N ASP A 609 -31.04 -42.12 -6.52
CA ASP A 609 -30.16 -43.12 -5.88
C ASP A 609 -28.67 -42.74 -5.90
N ASN A 610 -28.27 -41.83 -6.80
CA ASN A 610 -26.89 -41.39 -7.02
C ASN A 610 -26.56 -40.02 -6.41
N ILE A 611 -27.21 -39.66 -5.30
CA ILE A 611 -27.02 -38.37 -4.61
C ILE A 611 -25.56 -38.08 -4.26
N ASN A 612 -24.80 -39.13 -3.91
CA ASN A 612 -23.36 -39.03 -3.66
C ASN A 612 -22.62 -38.34 -4.82
N ASP A 613 -22.85 -38.84 -6.03
CA ASP A 613 -22.15 -38.40 -7.25
C ASP A 613 -22.63 -37.03 -7.69
N ILE A 614 -23.92 -36.73 -7.49
CA ILE A 614 -24.51 -35.41 -7.78
C ILE A 614 -23.84 -34.33 -6.93
N TYR A 615 -23.77 -34.52 -5.60
CA TYR A 615 -23.14 -33.53 -4.73
C TYR A 615 -21.62 -33.45 -4.95
N GLU A 616 -20.95 -34.58 -5.20
CA GLU A 616 -19.52 -34.57 -5.52
C GLU A 616 -19.27 -33.72 -6.77
N ARG A 617 -20.05 -33.94 -7.83
CA ARG A 617 -19.94 -33.19 -9.09
C ARG A 617 -20.18 -31.70 -8.89
N LYS A 618 -21.27 -31.32 -8.21
CA LYS A 618 -21.61 -29.90 -7.97
C LYS A 618 -20.55 -29.21 -7.10
N ILE A 619 -19.98 -29.91 -6.11
CA ILE A 619 -18.87 -29.37 -5.31
C ILE A 619 -17.61 -29.20 -6.16
N LYS A 620 -17.29 -30.16 -7.04
CA LYS A 620 -16.20 -30.01 -8.02
C LYS A 620 -16.43 -28.81 -8.94
N ASP A 621 -17.64 -28.61 -9.45
CA ASP A 621 -17.97 -27.45 -10.29
C ASP A 621 -17.82 -26.12 -9.53
N PHE A 622 -18.20 -26.06 -8.25
CA PHE A 622 -17.93 -24.92 -7.38
C PHE A 622 -16.42 -24.65 -7.23
N LEU A 623 -15.64 -25.68 -6.88
CA LEU A 623 -14.19 -25.56 -6.68
C LEU A 623 -13.46 -25.16 -7.98
N ASN A 624 -13.89 -25.70 -9.12
CA ASN A 624 -13.40 -25.31 -10.44
C ASN A 624 -13.68 -23.82 -10.67
N SER A 625 -14.91 -23.38 -10.46
CA SER A 625 -15.32 -21.99 -10.75
C SER A 625 -14.53 -20.98 -9.93
N ILE A 626 -14.33 -21.20 -8.62
CA ILE A 626 -13.50 -20.31 -7.78
C ILE A 626 -12.01 -20.31 -8.17
N THR A 627 -11.52 -21.45 -8.66
CA THR A 627 -10.13 -21.60 -9.14
C THR A 627 -9.95 -20.86 -10.46
N LEU A 628 -10.94 -20.92 -11.34
CA LEU A 628 -11.01 -20.28 -12.65
C LEU A 628 -11.54 -18.84 -12.60
N GLY A 629 -11.44 -18.18 -11.45
CA GLY A 629 -11.65 -16.74 -11.37
C GLY A 629 -13.01 -16.26 -10.86
N LEU A 630 -13.89 -17.13 -10.36
CA LEU A 630 -15.07 -16.68 -9.64
C LEU A 630 -14.64 -15.88 -8.40
N ARG A 631 -15.18 -14.66 -8.25
CA ARG A 631 -14.94 -13.74 -7.13
C ARG A 631 -16.25 -13.34 -6.47
N ALA A 632 -16.17 -12.82 -5.25
CA ALA A 632 -17.34 -12.42 -4.47
C ALA A 632 -17.84 -10.99 -4.73
N SER A 633 -17.05 -10.18 -5.43
CA SER A 633 -17.27 -8.73 -5.56
C SER A 633 -17.18 -8.23 -6.99
N GLU A 634 -16.99 -9.14 -7.95
CA GLU A 634 -16.88 -8.83 -9.38
C GLU A 634 -17.70 -9.84 -10.16
N ASN A 635 -18.34 -9.41 -11.24
CA ASN A 635 -19.12 -10.29 -12.11
C ASN A 635 -18.17 -11.33 -12.71
N TRP A 636 -18.50 -12.62 -12.59
CA TRP A 636 -17.63 -13.67 -13.11
C TRP A 636 -17.65 -13.67 -14.64
N LYS A 637 -16.48 -13.44 -15.24
CA LYS A 637 -16.23 -13.54 -16.68
C LYS A 637 -15.39 -14.78 -16.94
N THR A 638 -15.91 -15.73 -17.69
CA THR A 638 -15.23 -17.01 -17.98
C THR A 638 -14.12 -16.86 -19.03
N GLU A 639 -14.21 -15.86 -19.91
CA GLU A 639 -13.29 -15.63 -21.03
C GLU A 639 -11.86 -15.26 -20.58
N GLU A 640 -11.72 -14.67 -19.39
CA GLU A 640 -10.44 -14.19 -18.85
C GLU A 640 -9.80 -15.18 -17.85
N ALA A 641 -10.38 -16.37 -17.68
CA ALA A 641 -9.94 -17.35 -16.70
C ALA A 641 -8.56 -17.96 -17.03
N PRO A 642 -7.75 -18.33 -16.02
CA PRO A 642 -6.58 -19.16 -16.25
C PRO A 642 -6.99 -20.54 -16.76
N ASN A 643 -6.13 -21.21 -17.52
CA ASN A 643 -6.36 -22.59 -17.96
C ASN A 643 -6.10 -23.62 -16.84
N GLY A 644 -5.45 -23.21 -15.76
CA GLY A 644 -5.06 -24.11 -14.67
C GLY A 644 -4.38 -23.43 -13.49
N PHE A 645 -3.74 -24.23 -12.64
CA PHE A 645 -2.86 -23.75 -11.58
C PHE A 645 -1.58 -24.59 -11.46
N LEU A 646 -0.53 -23.94 -10.98
CA LEU A 646 0.73 -24.58 -10.58
C LEU A 646 0.79 -24.63 -9.06
N VAL A 647 1.26 -25.75 -8.51
CA VAL A 647 1.52 -25.89 -7.08
C VAL A 647 3.01 -26.00 -6.85
N VAL A 648 3.54 -25.04 -6.08
CA VAL A 648 4.92 -25.10 -5.58
C VAL A 648 4.91 -25.82 -4.25
N ARG A 649 5.46 -27.03 -4.23
CA ARG A 649 5.48 -27.90 -3.05
C ARG A 649 6.51 -27.41 -2.02
N GLN A 650 6.46 -27.99 -0.82
CA GLN A 650 7.38 -27.64 0.27
C GLN A 650 8.85 -27.98 -0.06
N ASP A 651 9.08 -29.04 -0.82
CA ASP A 651 10.39 -29.46 -1.33
C ASP A 651 10.89 -28.59 -2.50
N GLY A 652 10.03 -27.74 -3.07
CA GLY A 652 10.35 -26.81 -4.15
C GLY A 652 9.88 -27.27 -5.51
N GLU A 653 9.55 -28.55 -5.65
CA GLU A 653 9.06 -29.10 -6.90
C GLU A 653 7.74 -28.43 -7.32
N ILE A 654 7.59 -28.26 -8.64
CA ILE A 654 6.42 -27.62 -9.24
C ILE A 654 5.62 -28.66 -10.00
N VAL A 655 4.33 -28.75 -9.69
CA VAL A 655 3.38 -29.62 -10.40
C VAL A 655 2.26 -28.79 -11.02
N SER A 656 1.79 -29.20 -12.20
CA SER A 656 0.77 -28.51 -12.97
C SER A 656 -0.57 -29.26 -12.98
N TYR A 657 -1.66 -28.49 -12.99
CA TYR A 657 -3.04 -28.95 -13.15
C TYR A 657 -3.75 -28.00 -14.11
N HIS A 658 -4.33 -28.51 -15.19
CA HIS A 658 -5.01 -27.69 -16.20
C HIS A 658 -6.22 -28.40 -16.79
N LEU A 659 -7.08 -27.63 -17.46
CA LEU A 659 -8.35 -28.12 -17.99
C LEU A 659 -8.23 -29.18 -19.10
N LEU A 660 -7.10 -29.27 -19.82
CA LEU A 660 -6.87 -30.39 -20.76
C LEU A 660 -6.85 -31.75 -20.05
N ASP A 661 -6.52 -31.80 -18.76
CA ASP A 661 -6.61 -33.00 -17.91
C ASP A 661 -7.66 -32.78 -16.82
N ARG A 662 -8.91 -32.61 -17.26
CA ARG A 662 -10.04 -32.19 -16.42
C ARG A 662 -10.26 -33.10 -15.21
N LYS A 663 -10.08 -34.42 -15.38
CA LYS A 663 -10.32 -35.38 -14.30
C LYS A 663 -9.33 -35.19 -13.17
N ILE A 664 -8.02 -35.16 -13.47
CA ILE A 664 -6.99 -34.95 -12.44
C ILE A 664 -7.09 -33.55 -11.83
N PHE A 665 -7.42 -32.53 -12.62
CA PHE A 665 -7.69 -31.17 -12.14
C PHE A 665 -8.82 -31.14 -11.09
N GLU A 666 -9.97 -31.73 -11.41
CA GLU A 666 -11.15 -31.78 -10.53
C GLU A 666 -10.90 -32.62 -9.27
N ASP A 667 -10.30 -33.80 -9.43
CA ASP A 667 -9.98 -34.71 -8.32
C ASP A 667 -8.97 -34.07 -7.37
N CYS A 668 -7.95 -33.38 -7.91
CA CYS A 668 -7.00 -32.64 -7.10
C CYS A 668 -7.70 -31.58 -6.23
N LEU A 669 -8.55 -30.74 -6.83
CA LEU A 669 -9.29 -29.72 -6.08
C LEU A 669 -10.18 -30.35 -5.00
N PHE A 670 -10.94 -31.39 -5.34
CA PHE A 670 -11.82 -32.06 -4.38
C PHE A 670 -11.06 -32.68 -3.20
N HIS A 671 -9.94 -33.35 -3.47
CA HIS A 671 -9.15 -34.03 -2.45
C HIS A 671 -8.20 -33.11 -1.68
N GLN A 672 -7.76 -32.00 -2.25
CA GLN A 672 -6.72 -31.14 -1.66
C GLN A 672 -7.26 -29.84 -1.07
N THR A 673 -8.57 -29.61 -1.04
CA THR A 673 -9.16 -28.39 -0.47
C THR A 673 -9.86 -28.60 0.87
N LYS A 674 -9.97 -27.49 1.61
CA LYS A 674 -10.67 -27.38 2.89
C LYS A 674 -11.31 -26.00 3.03
N LEU A 675 -12.35 -25.92 3.85
CA LEU A 675 -12.85 -24.65 4.38
C LEU A 675 -11.96 -24.19 5.53
N ASP A 676 -11.79 -22.87 5.68
CA ASP A 676 -10.99 -22.27 6.74
C ASP A 676 -11.73 -21.11 7.42
N SER A 677 -11.31 -20.76 8.64
CA SER A 677 -11.88 -19.64 9.40
C SER A 677 -11.04 -18.37 9.22
N PRO A 678 -11.52 -17.38 8.45
CA PRO A 678 -10.83 -16.09 8.34
C PRO A 678 -10.92 -15.27 9.64
N SER A 679 -10.29 -14.09 9.67
CA SER A 679 -10.41 -13.19 10.83
C SER A 679 -11.85 -12.66 10.99
N SER A 680 -12.54 -13.07 12.05
CA SER A 680 -13.91 -12.64 12.37
C SER A 680 -14.03 -11.12 12.47
N THR A 681 -13.06 -10.44 13.10
CA THR A 681 -13.03 -8.98 13.21
C THR A 681 -12.85 -8.31 11.84
N ARG A 682 -11.93 -8.81 11.00
CA ARG A 682 -11.66 -8.22 9.68
C ARG A 682 -12.85 -8.38 8.73
N HIS A 683 -13.58 -9.50 8.85
CA HIS A 683 -14.66 -9.87 7.93
C HIS A 683 -16.06 -9.69 8.53
N LYS A 684 -16.17 -9.13 9.74
CA LYS A 684 -17.43 -8.78 10.44
C LYS A 684 -18.46 -9.92 10.44
N TYR A 685 -18.04 -11.12 10.86
CA TYR A 685 -18.91 -12.30 10.93
C TYR A 685 -18.70 -13.07 12.24
N GLY A 686 -19.54 -14.09 12.48
CA GLY A 686 -19.37 -15.02 13.60
C GLY A 686 -19.91 -14.53 14.95
N LYS A 687 -20.80 -13.52 14.93
CA LYS A 687 -21.62 -13.09 16.06
C LYS A 687 -23.09 -13.12 15.69
N ILE A 688 -23.94 -13.35 16.69
CA ILE A 688 -25.40 -13.30 16.55
C ILE A 688 -25.86 -11.84 16.68
N TYR A 689 -26.72 -11.39 15.77
CA TYR A 689 -27.32 -10.06 15.79
C TYR A 689 -28.84 -10.16 15.68
N GLU A 690 -29.53 -9.12 16.17
CA GLU A 690 -30.99 -9.01 16.12
C GLU A 690 -31.41 -8.06 14.99
N GLU A 691 -32.43 -8.43 14.24
CA GLU A 691 -33.06 -7.61 13.21
C GLU A 691 -34.55 -7.98 13.13
N ASN A 692 -35.46 -7.01 13.19
CA ASN A 692 -36.91 -7.23 13.15
C ASN A 692 -37.42 -8.32 14.12
N ASN A 693 -36.92 -8.31 15.37
CA ASN A 693 -37.22 -9.31 16.42
C ASN A 693 -36.82 -10.77 16.07
N GLN A 694 -35.97 -10.96 15.06
CA GLN A 694 -35.38 -12.25 14.70
C GLN A 694 -33.87 -12.21 14.91
N PHE A 695 -33.28 -13.38 15.16
CA PHE A 695 -31.83 -13.51 15.40
C PHE A 695 -31.13 -14.15 14.22
N TYR A 696 -29.98 -13.59 13.86
CA TYR A 696 -29.21 -14.01 12.70
C TYR A 696 -27.73 -14.15 13.02
N ILE A 697 -27.04 -15.00 12.29
CA ILE A 697 -25.58 -15.11 12.30
C ILE A 697 -25.03 -15.08 10.88
N LYS A 698 -23.91 -14.37 10.70
CA LYS A 698 -23.13 -14.39 9.46
C LYS A 698 -22.00 -15.40 9.58
N LEU A 699 -21.87 -16.29 8.61
CA LEU A 699 -20.74 -17.22 8.47
C LEU A 699 -19.97 -16.88 7.20
N CYS A 700 -18.64 -16.96 7.24
CA CYS A 700 -17.79 -16.47 6.15
C CYS A 700 -17.13 -17.62 5.38
N LEU A 701 -17.30 -17.64 4.06
CA LEU A 701 -16.71 -18.62 3.16
C LEU A 701 -15.24 -18.27 2.88
N GLN A 702 -14.37 -19.23 3.15
CA GLN A 702 -12.97 -19.22 2.71
C GLN A 702 -12.55 -20.63 2.32
N VAL A 703 -11.94 -20.77 1.14
CA VAL A 703 -11.46 -22.07 0.63
C VAL A 703 -9.95 -22.02 0.45
N ARG A 704 -9.24 -23.01 0.99
CA ARG A 704 -7.79 -23.14 0.90
C ARG A 704 -7.39 -24.54 0.47
N PHE A 705 -6.17 -24.66 -0.06
CA PHE A 705 -5.52 -25.96 -0.12
C PHE A 705 -5.16 -26.49 1.28
N LYS A 706 -4.99 -27.81 1.41
CA LYS A 706 -4.64 -28.49 2.65
C LYS A 706 -3.25 -28.13 3.14
#